data_AF-A0A6B2S740-F1
#
_entry.id   AF-A0A6B2S740-F1
#
_cell.length_a   1.000
_cell.length_b   1.000
_cell.length_c   1.000
_cell.angle_alpha   90.00
_cell.angle_beta   90.00
_cell.angle_gamma   90.00
#
_symmetry.space_group_name_H-M   'P 1'
#
loop_
_entity.id
_entity.type
_entity.pdbx_description
1 polymer ?
#
loop_
_entity_poly.entity_id
_entity_poly.type
_entity_poly.pdbx_seq_one_letter_code
_entity_poly.pdbx_strand_id
1 'polypeptide(L)'
;RLAQGRIGRVLGLAAAPDGSRFAVAAHDGRVLVVERESGDVHEVDRSADGDASGLVFSPDSAWLAWSHPGPEPLRQLKLAHLADLSVAEATPLRFRDFDPAFTTDGKHLAFLSERAFDPIYDAHVFDLAFIGTCRPHLLTLAATTPSPFGPQRHGRATEKDKDGDEHDAPTALPVTRIDLEGLADRIVPLPVEAGSYSTLRAARDGLLWLRHPLRGVLGTTGATPDAPWPDTVLERYDLEKLRDEEIAPDVDHFEVSGDGKRLVLHTDGKLRVVPSDSRVAKSDADEDSDRSVTVDLSRIRRTLDPAAEWRQMYDEAGRIMRDNFWRADMSGVDWDGVLDRYRPVLDRIATHDDLVDLLWEVQGELGTSHAYVIPPGGWHDDTTRQGLLGADISRTDEGSWRIDRVLPSETSDPAARSPLAAPGVAVRAGDTVLAVDGQAVDPLTGPAPLLTGSAGKPVELTVSPADGGDPRHVVVVPTGDEEALRYHAWVADRRSYVHERSGGRLGYLHVPDMVGSGWAQLHRDLRVEVAREGLVVDVRENRGGHTSQLVVEKLARRIVGWDLPRGMRPSSYPQDAPRGPVVAVANEFSGSDGDIVNAAIKALGIGPVVGTRTWGGVIGIDSRYRLVDGTLVTQPKYAFWLEGYGWGVENHGVDPDIEVVQAPQDHAAGRDPQLDEAIRTALAALEETPAKTPPSLPEPRG
;
A
#
# COMPACT_ATOMS: atom_id res chain seq x y z
N ARG A 1 38.67 -3.15 -4.15
CA ARG A 1 37.24 -3.44 -4.35
C ARG A 1 37.12 -4.95 -4.46
N LEU A 2 36.32 -5.59 -3.59
CA LEU A 2 36.07 -7.03 -3.64
C LEU A 2 34.91 -7.32 -4.60
N ALA A 3 34.98 -8.43 -5.35
CA ALA A 3 33.86 -8.97 -6.14
C ALA A 3 33.16 -8.01 -7.12
N GLN A 4 33.84 -6.94 -7.57
CA GLN A 4 33.25 -5.93 -8.45
C GLN A 4 32.74 -6.55 -9.76
N GLY A 5 31.48 -6.24 -10.11
CA GLY A 5 30.82 -6.75 -11.31
C GLY A 5 30.35 -8.21 -11.22
N ARG A 6 30.62 -8.93 -10.11
CA ARG A 6 30.28 -10.35 -9.96
C ARG A 6 29.03 -10.62 -9.12
N ILE A 7 28.62 -9.65 -8.29
CA ILE A 7 27.56 -9.81 -7.28
C ILE A 7 26.21 -9.16 -7.63
N GLY A 8 26.11 -8.50 -8.79
CA GLY A 8 24.90 -7.76 -9.18
C GLY A 8 24.55 -6.60 -8.23
N ARG A 9 23.30 -6.12 -8.29
CA ARG A 9 22.75 -5.18 -7.31
C ARG A 9 22.42 -5.93 -6.02
N VAL A 10 23.05 -5.50 -4.93
CA VAL A 10 22.89 -6.09 -3.59
C VAL A 10 21.59 -5.60 -2.96
N LEU A 11 20.70 -6.52 -2.62
CA LEU A 11 19.44 -6.25 -1.90
C LEU A 11 19.52 -6.67 -0.42
N GLY A 12 20.39 -7.63 -0.10
CA GLY A 12 20.67 -8.06 1.26
C GLY A 12 22.14 -8.40 1.42
N LEU A 13 22.70 -8.06 2.58
CA LEU A 13 24.08 -8.35 2.95
C LEU A 13 24.12 -8.79 4.40
N ALA A 14 24.78 -9.91 4.67
CA ALA A 14 25.08 -10.36 6.02
C ALA A 14 26.56 -10.71 6.13
N ALA A 15 27.18 -10.41 7.26
CA ALA A 15 28.54 -10.84 7.57
C ALA A 15 28.49 -12.07 8.48
N ALA A 16 29.38 -13.03 8.26
CA ALA A 16 29.58 -14.13 9.19
C ALA A 16 30.12 -13.60 10.54
N PRO A 17 29.72 -14.17 11.70
CA PRO A 17 30.20 -13.74 13.02
C PRO A 17 31.74 -13.72 13.18
N ASP A 18 32.45 -14.61 12.50
CA ASP A 18 33.92 -14.64 12.47
C ASP A 18 34.55 -13.59 11.52
N GLY A 19 33.72 -12.90 10.72
CA GLY A 19 34.14 -11.91 9.74
C GLY A 19 34.90 -12.48 8.54
N SER A 20 34.87 -13.80 8.31
CA SER A 20 35.57 -14.46 7.20
C SER A 20 34.83 -14.32 5.86
N ARG A 21 33.49 -14.27 5.90
CA ARG A 21 32.60 -14.33 4.73
C ARG A 21 31.48 -13.31 4.80
N PHE A 22 30.95 -12.99 3.62
CA PHE A 22 29.70 -12.23 3.47
C PHE A 22 28.70 -13.04 2.65
N ALA A 23 27.44 -13.05 3.05
CA ALA A 23 26.33 -13.53 2.23
C ALA A 23 25.69 -12.33 1.52
N VAL A 24 25.34 -12.49 0.24
CA VAL A 24 24.73 -11.47 -0.61
C VAL A 24 23.47 -12.04 -1.25
N ALA A 25 22.36 -11.31 -1.12
CA ALA A 25 21.15 -11.55 -1.88
C ALA A 25 21.13 -10.52 -3.02
N ALA A 26 21.20 -11.00 -4.25
CA ALA A 26 21.24 -10.16 -5.43
C ALA A 26 19.85 -10.02 -6.06
N HIS A 27 19.61 -8.91 -6.75
CA HIS A 27 18.35 -8.59 -7.46
C HIS A 27 17.94 -9.57 -8.57
N ASP A 28 18.82 -10.51 -8.94
CA ASP A 28 18.58 -11.52 -9.97
C ASP A 28 18.29 -12.90 -9.36
N GLY A 29 17.83 -12.91 -8.10
CA GLY A 29 17.44 -14.11 -7.36
C GLY A 29 18.59 -14.92 -6.79
N ARG A 30 19.86 -14.55 -7.04
CA ARG A 30 21.03 -15.28 -6.53
C ARG A 30 21.27 -15.03 -5.04
N VAL A 31 21.62 -16.10 -4.33
CA VAL A 31 22.26 -16.07 -3.01
C VAL A 31 23.73 -16.41 -3.20
N LEU A 32 24.61 -15.49 -2.84
CA LEU A 32 26.05 -15.61 -3.03
C LEU A 32 26.77 -15.59 -1.68
N VAL A 33 27.90 -16.27 -1.60
CA VAL A 33 28.89 -16.15 -0.51
C VAL A 33 30.17 -15.56 -1.08
N VAL A 34 30.68 -14.52 -0.43
CA VAL A 34 31.91 -13.81 -0.79
C VAL A 34 32.95 -14.01 0.30
N GLU A 35 34.10 -14.59 -0.05
CA GLU A 35 35.24 -14.75 0.85
C GLU A 35 35.93 -13.39 1.05
N ARG A 36 36.13 -12.95 2.30
CA ARG A 36 36.69 -11.62 2.58
C ARG A 36 38.11 -11.46 2.06
N GLU A 37 38.95 -12.47 2.24
CA GLU A 37 40.39 -12.37 1.95
C GLU A 37 40.69 -12.51 0.47
N SER A 38 40.12 -13.52 -0.21
CA SER A 38 40.37 -13.74 -1.64
C SER A 38 39.46 -12.90 -2.54
N GLY A 39 38.27 -12.51 -2.07
CA GLY A 39 37.23 -11.92 -2.89
C GLY A 39 36.55 -12.91 -3.85
N ASP A 40 36.73 -14.21 -3.61
CA ASP A 40 36.02 -15.25 -4.35
C ASP A 40 34.52 -15.18 -4.08
N VAL A 41 33.75 -15.46 -5.13
CA VAL A 41 32.29 -15.39 -5.11
C VAL A 41 31.77 -16.77 -5.48
N HIS A 42 30.99 -17.35 -4.59
CA HIS A 42 30.35 -18.65 -4.75
C HIS A 42 28.85 -18.45 -4.79
N GLU A 43 28.19 -18.96 -5.83
CA GLU A 43 26.73 -19.03 -5.86
C GLU A 43 26.28 -20.22 -5.02
N VAL A 44 25.43 -19.95 -4.03
CA VAL A 44 24.87 -20.95 -3.11
C VAL A 44 23.56 -21.49 -3.65
N ASP A 45 22.68 -20.59 -4.10
CA ASP A 45 21.37 -20.92 -4.65
C ASP A 45 20.87 -19.77 -5.55
N ARG A 46 19.82 -20.02 -6.33
CA ARG A 46 19.14 -19.01 -7.15
C ARG A 46 17.64 -19.28 -7.21
N SER A 47 16.83 -18.28 -6.91
CA SER A 47 15.37 -18.39 -7.08
C SER A 47 14.94 -17.97 -8.48
N ALA A 48 13.89 -18.62 -8.98
CA ALA A 48 13.15 -18.20 -10.18
C ALA A 48 11.95 -17.29 -9.84
N ASP A 49 11.58 -17.18 -8.56
CA ASP A 49 10.38 -16.49 -8.09
C ASP A 49 10.70 -15.14 -7.39
N GLY A 50 11.89 -14.59 -7.64
CA GLY A 50 12.30 -13.26 -7.18
C GLY A 50 13.41 -13.28 -6.13
N ASP A 51 13.43 -12.27 -5.26
CA ASP A 51 14.59 -11.97 -4.42
C ASP A 51 14.60 -12.75 -3.09
N ALA A 52 15.73 -13.39 -2.81
CA ALA A 52 16.02 -13.92 -1.48
C ALA A 52 16.17 -12.78 -0.45
N SER A 53 15.78 -13.03 0.80
CA SER A 53 15.88 -12.05 1.88
C SER A 53 16.20 -12.71 3.22
N GLY A 54 16.46 -11.90 4.25
CA GLY A 54 16.69 -12.40 5.61
C GLY A 54 17.91 -13.30 5.73
N LEU A 55 19.03 -12.95 5.07
CA LEU A 55 20.28 -13.70 5.19
C LEU A 55 20.78 -13.67 6.63
N VAL A 56 21.06 -14.84 7.21
CA VAL A 56 21.61 -14.93 8.57
C VAL A 56 22.59 -16.10 8.69
N PHE A 57 23.75 -15.84 9.30
CA PHE A 57 24.72 -16.88 9.62
C PHE A 57 24.45 -17.47 11.00
N SER A 58 24.77 -18.75 11.18
CA SER A 58 24.80 -19.37 12.50
C SER A 58 25.91 -18.76 13.38
N PRO A 59 25.82 -18.82 14.72
CA PRO A 59 26.81 -18.21 15.63
C PRO A 59 28.25 -18.70 15.43
N ASP A 60 28.43 -19.94 14.97
CA ASP A 60 29.73 -20.55 14.63
C ASP A 60 30.16 -20.32 13.17
N SER A 61 29.41 -19.53 12.40
CA SER A 61 29.68 -19.23 10.99
C SER A 61 29.67 -20.46 10.05
N ALA A 62 29.13 -21.60 10.51
CA ALA A 62 29.12 -22.85 9.73
C ALA A 62 27.91 -23.00 8.80
N TRP A 63 26.81 -22.31 9.09
CA TRP A 63 25.56 -22.37 8.32
C TRP A 63 25.09 -20.98 7.91
N LEU A 64 24.43 -20.91 6.75
CA LEU A 64 23.68 -19.75 6.29
C LEU A 64 22.21 -20.13 6.16
N ALA A 65 21.31 -19.35 6.74
CA ALA A 65 19.86 -19.45 6.53
C ALA A 65 19.33 -18.22 5.79
N TRP A 66 18.24 -18.40 5.03
CA TRP A 66 17.55 -17.29 4.37
C TRP A 66 16.10 -17.63 4.06
N SER A 67 15.30 -16.60 3.79
CA SER A 67 13.95 -16.71 3.23
C SER A 67 14.02 -16.73 1.71
N HIS A 68 13.76 -17.89 1.12
CA HIS A 68 13.76 -18.13 -0.32
C HIS A 68 12.34 -17.96 -0.88
N PRO A 69 12.15 -17.12 -1.92
CA PRO A 69 10.84 -16.93 -2.52
C PRO A 69 10.44 -18.14 -3.38
N GLY A 70 9.14 -18.46 -3.34
CA GLY A 70 8.43 -19.26 -4.32
C GLY A 70 7.28 -18.44 -4.93
N PRO A 71 6.27 -19.08 -5.55
CA PRO A 71 5.14 -18.37 -6.14
C PRO A 71 4.49 -17.43 -5.12
N GLU A 72 4.43 -16.14 -5.45
CA GLU A 72 4.02 -15.09 -4.52
C GLU A 72 2.63 -15.38 -3.91
N PRO A 73 2.44 -15.22 -2.58
CA PRO A 73 3.37 -14.69 -1.57
C PRO A 73 4.21 -15.75 -0.84
N LEU A 74 4.24 -17.00 -1.31
CA LEU A 74 4.87 -18.11 -0.60
C LEU A 74 6.38 -17.96 -0.50
N ARG A 75 6.93 -18.28 0.67
CA ARG A 75 8.37 -18.26 0.94
C ARG A 75 8.72 -19.38 1.90
N GLN A 76 9.85 -20.04 1.68
CA GLN A 76 10.36 -21.06 2.58
C GLN A 76 11.74 -20.68 3.12
N LEU A 77 12.10 -21.23 4.27
CA LEU A 77 13.46 -21.10 4.77
C LEU A 77 14.35 -22.19 4.18
N LYS A 78 15.51 -21.80 3.68
CA LYS A 78 16.57 -22.71 3.23
C LYS A 78 17.81 -22.53 4.10
N LEU A 79 18.63 -23.57 4.17
CA LEU A 79 19.88 -23.65 4.90
C LEU A 79 20.99 -24.10 3.96
N ALA A 80 22.17 -23.50 4.06
CA ALA A 80 23.38 -23.94 3.38
C ALA A 80 24.47 -24.26 4.39
N HIS A 81 25.06 -25.45 4.26
CA HIS A 81 26.26 -25.81 5.01
C HIS A 81 27.48 -25.21 4.29
N LEU A 82 28.25 -24.37 4.97
CA LEU A 82 29.21 -23.50 4.29
C LEU A 82 30.55 -24.15 3.97
N ALA A 83 30.80 -25.38 4.44
CA ALA A 83 32.02 -26.12 4.11
C ALA A 83 31.96 -26.74 2.69
N ASP A 84 30.77 -27.15 2.25
CA ASP A 84 30.53 -27.82 0.97
C ASP A 84 29.43 -27.16 0.11
N LEU A 85 28.81 -26.10 0.63
CA LEU A 85 27.72 -25.34 0.02
C LEU A 85 26.47 -26.18 -0.27
N SER A 86 26.27 -27.30 0.45
CA SER A 86 25.05 -28.10 0.27
C SER A 86 23.84 -27.36 0.82
N VAL A 87 22.78 -27.24 0.02
CA VAL A 87 21.53 -26.58 0.39
C VAL A 87 20.47 -27.60 0.81
N ALA A 88 19.73 -27.29 1.87
CA ALA A 88 18.58 -28.05 2.36
C ALA A 88 17.40 -27.13 2.68
N GLU A 89 16.20 -27.68 2.68
CA GLU A 89 14.98 -26.98 3.10
C GLU A 89 14.83 -27.05 4.62
N ALA A 90 14.67 -25.89 5.27
CA ALA A 90 14.37 -25.80 6.69
C ALA A 90 12.86 -25.81 6.96
N THR A 91 12.10 -25.21 6.06
CA THR A 91 10.64 -25.26 6.06
C THR A 91 10.12 -25.62 4.66
N PRO A 92 8.93 -26.23 4.54
CA PRO A 92 8.33 -26.51 3.25
C PRO A 92 7.71 -25.25 2.63
N LEU A 93 7.72 -25.13 1.31
CA LEU A 93 7.05 -24.06 0.56
C LEU A 93 5.53 -24.18 0.62
N ARG A 94 4.95 -23.79 1.76
CA ARG A 94 3.51 -23.85 2.02
C ARG A 94 2.94 -22.56 2.60
N PHE A 95 3.78 -21.76 3.24
CA PHE A 95 3.41 -20.52 3.92
C PHE A 95 4.37 -19.41 3.50
N ARG A 96 4.22 -18.21 4.08
CA ARG A 96 5.22 -17.16 3.96
C ARG A 96 6.10 -17.19 5.22
N ASP A 97 7.25 -17.85 5.10
CA ASP A 97 8.26 -17.92 6.17
C ASP A 97 9.41 -16.93 5.90
N PHE A 98 9.69 -16.03 6.84
CA PHE A 98 10.62 -14.91 6.66
C PHE A 98 11.31 -14.49 7.96
N ASP A 99 12.25 -13.54 7.86
CA ASP A 99 13.09 -13.04 8.95
C ASP A 99 13.68 -14.15 9.86
N PRO A 100 14.46 -15.09 9.32
CA PRO A 100 15.12 -16.09 10.13
C PRO A 100 16.21 -15.46 11.02
N ALA A 101 16.34 -15.96 12.25
CA ALA A 101 17.41 -15.60 13.19
C ALA A 101 17.85 -16.81 14.00
N PHE A 102 19.15 -17.14 13.96
CA PHE A 102 19.70 -18.15 14.86
C PHE A 102 19.74 -17.63 16.29
N THR A 103 19.38 -18.46 17.26
CA THR A 103 19.59 -18.12 18.68
C THR A 103 21.09 -18.09 18.99
N THR A 104 21.48 -17.25 19.96
CA THR A 104 22.90 -17.06 20.32
C THR A 104 23.59 -18.33 20.80
N ASP A 105 22.82 -19.34 21.23
CA ASP A 105 23.33 -20.67 21.64
C ASP A 105 23.47 -21.68 20.49
N GLY A 106 23.10 -21.30 19.26
CA GLY A 106 23.20 -22.15 18.06
C GLY A 106 22.24 -23.34 18.03
N LYS A 107 21.25 -23.40 18.94
CA LYS A 107 20.34 -24.57 19.05
C LYS A 107 19.05 -24.43 18.27
N HIS A 108 18.66 -23.19 17.93
CA HIS A 108 17.38 -22.91 17.30
C HIS A 108 17.53 -21.91 16.15
N LEU A 109 16.60 -22.00 15.20
CA LEU A 109 16.34 -20.98 14.20
C LEU A 109 14.95 -20.41 14.46
N ALA A 110 14.87 -19.17 14.94
CA ALA A 110 13.62 -18.43 15.05
C ALA A 110 13.25 -17.82 13.69
N PHE A 111 11.96 -17.62 13.43
CA PHE A 111 11.49 -16.98 12.20
C PHE A 111 10.05 -16.48 12.34
N LEU A 112 9.64 -15.59 11.46
CA LEU A 112 8.25 -15.16 11.32
C LEU A 112 7.53 -16.01 10.27
N SER A 113 6.27 -16.32 10.52
CA SER A 113 5.47 -17.10 9.59
C SER A 113 4.01 -16.71 9.57
N GLU A 114 3.49 -16.45 8.37
CA GLU A 114 2.06 -16.27 8.12
C GLU A 114 1.38 -17.63 7.94
N ARG A 115 1.07 -18.28 9.07
CA ARG A 115 0.41 -19.60 9.10
C ARG A 115 -0.72 -19.70 10.12
N ALA A 116 -1.13 -18.60 10.72
CA ALA A 116 -2.35 -18.55 11.53
C ALA A 116 -3.56 -18.30 10.61
N PHE A 117 -4.43 -19.30 10.50
CA PHE A 117 -5.68 -19.22 9.72
C PHE A 117 -6.86 -19.04 10.68
N ASP A 118 -7.14 -17.79 11.02
CA ASP A 118 -8.27 -17.38 11.86
C ASP A 118 -9.10 -16.31 11.11
N PRO A 119 -10.16 -16.70 10.39
CA PRO A 119 -10.90 -15.79 9.53
C PRO A 119 -11.87 -14.92 10.34
N ILE A 120 -12.03 -13.67 9.92
CA ILE A 120 -13.05 -12.74 10.42
C ILE A 120 -14.05 -12.38 9.32
N TYR A 121 -15.29 -12.08 9.71
CA TYR A 121 -16.32 -11.60 8.78
C TYR A 121 -16.12 -10.13 8.45
N ASP A 122 -16.19 -9.81 7.16
CA ASP A 122 -16.21 -8.43 6.69
C ASP A 122 -17.53 -7.73 7.10
N ALA A 123 -17.43 -6.45 7.50
CA ALA A 123 -18.58 -5.68 7.97
C ALA A 123 -19.45 -5.09 6.83
N HIS A 124 -18.88 -4.97 5.63
CA HIS A 124 -19.45 -4.32 4.46
C HIS A 124 -19.91 -5.30 3.37
N VAL A 125 -19.47 -6.55 3.37
CA VAL A 125 -19.93 -7.57 2.41
C VAL A 125 -19.89 -8.95 3.05
N PHE A 126 -20.70 -9.89 2.55
CA PHE A 126 -20.59 -11.29 2.97
C PHE A 126 -19.30 -11.89 2.40
N ASP A 127 -18.22 -11.74 3.15
CA ASP A 127 -16.87 -12.17 2.81
C ASP A 127 -16.08 -12.51 4.10
N LEU A 128 -14.96 -13.22 3.94
CA LEU A 128 -14.06 -13.57 5.04
C LEU A 128 -12.64 -13.08 4.72
N ALA A 129 -11.97 -12.51 5.72
CA ALA A 129 -10.57 -12.11 5.62
C ALA A 129 -9.75 -12.74 6.74
N PHE A 130 -8.47 -13.02 6.46
CA PHE A 130 -7.50 -13.40 7.48
C PHE A 130 -6.72 -12.15 7.88
N ILE A 131 -6.82 -11.75 9.15
CA ILE A 131 -6.11 -10.59 9.69
C ILE A 131 -5.14 -11.06 10.77
N GLY A 132 -3.93 -10.50 10.80
CA GLY A 132 -2.93 -10.85 11.82
C GLY A 132 -2.48 -12.30 11.72
N THR A 133 -2.09 -12.74 10.52
CA THR A 133 -1.76 -14.15 10.24
C THR A 133 -0.36 -14.56 10.68
N CYS A 134 0.50 -13.60 11.03
CA CYS A 134 1.90 -13.83 11.36
C CYS A 134 2.06 -14.23 12.83
N ARG A 135 2.92 -15.21 13.10
CA ARG A 135 3.40 -15.52 14.46
C ARG A 135 4.89 -15.91 14.42
N PRO A 136 5.69 -15.53 15.43
CA PRO A 136 7.02 -16.08 15.60
C PRO A 136 7.00 -17.59 15.86
N HIS A 137 7.91 -18.30 15.22
CA HIS A 137 8.12 -19.74 15.37
C HIS A 137 9.58 -20.03 15.69
N LEU A 138 9.81 -21.19 16.29
CA LEU A 138 11.13 -21.70 16.64
C LEU A 138 11.32 -23.08 16.02
N LEU A 139 12.41 -23.28 15.30
CA LEU A 139 12.84 -24.56 14.75
C LEU A 139 13.96 -25.14 15.61
N THR A 140 13.79 -26.33 16.19
CA THR A 140 14.88 -27.00 16.94
C THR A 140 15.84 -27.71 15.97
N LEU A 141 17.11 -27.30 15.95
CA LEU A 141 18.06 -27.66 14.88
C LEU A 141 18.58 -29.10 14.99
N ALA A 142 18.89 -29.58 16.19
CA ALA A 142 19.23 -30.97 16.44
C ALA A 142 18.01 -31.76 16.94
N ALA A 143 17.89 -33.02 16.55
CA ALA A 143 16.78 -33.91 16.91
C ALA A 143 16.68 -34.13 18.43
N THR A 144 17.79 -34.01 19.16
CA THR A 144 17.85 -34.15 20.61
C THR A 144 17.67 -32.84 21.37
N THR A 145 17.56 -31.69 20.69
CA THR A 145 17.33 -30.40 21.33
C THR A 145 15.88 -30.34 21.82
N PRO A 146 15.63 -30.22 23.15
CA PRO A 146 14.28 -30.10 23.67
C PRO A 146 13.67 -28.76 23.25
N SER A 147 12.36 -28.76 22.97
CA SER A 147 11.61 -27.50 22.81
C SER A 147 11.62 -26.71 24.12
N PRO A 148 11.87 -25.39 24.11
CA PRO A 148 11.78 -24.55 25.31
C PRO A 148 10.35 -24.50 25.87
N PHE A 149 9.34 -24.77 25.03
CA PHE A 149 7.93 -24.79 25.42
C PHE A 149 7.45 -26.18 25.86
N GLY A 150 8.26 -27.21 25.66
CA GLY A 150 7.93 -28.59 26.01
C GLY A 150 7.95 -28.87 27.52
N PRO A 151 7.38 -30.01 27.95
CA PRO A 151 7.43 -30.44 29.34
C PRO A 151 8.87 -30.80 29.76
N GLN A 152 9.27 -30.39 30.97
CA GLN A 152 10.59 -30.70 31.54
C GLN A 152 10.47 -31.81 32.60
N ARG A 153 11.43 -32.75 32.63
CA ARG A 153 11.42 -33.91 33.56
C ARG A 153 11.30 -33.52 35.04
N HIS A 154 11.86 -32.39 35.43
CA HIS A 154 11.86 -31.90 36.81
C HIS A 154 10.81 -30.80 37.08
N GLY A 155 9.90 -30.56 36.15
CA GLY A 155 9.07 -29.34 36.16
C GLY A 155 9.89 -28.09 35.81
N ARG A 156 9.23 -26.94 35.69
CA ARG A 156 9.91 -25.65 35.51
C ARG A 156 10.27 -25.08 36.88
N ALA A 157 11.51 -24.63 37.05
CA ALA A 157 11.92 -23.93 38.26
C ALA A 157 11.14 -22.61 38.40
N THR A 158 10.61 -22.32 39.59
CA THR A 158 9.81 -21.10 39.86
C THR A 158 10.65 -19.90 40.27
N GLU A 159 11.87 -20.10 40.76
CA GLU A 159 12.88 -19.07 41.07
C GLU A 159 14.28 -19.69 40.85
N LYS A 160 15.27 -18.90 40.41
CA LYS A 160 16.68 -19.36 40.38
C LYS A 160 17.20 -19.38 41.82
N ASP A 161 17.57 -20.56 42.32
CA ASP A 161 18.51 -20.66 43.44
C ASP A 161 19.78 -19.90 43.04
N LYS A 162 20.09 -18.82 43.76
CA LYS A 162 21.34 -18.07 43.63
C LYS A 162 22.46 -18.75 44.43
N ASP A 163 22.73 -20.02 44.15
CA ASP A 163 23.89 -20.71 44.70
C ASP A 163 24.51 -21.60 43.61
N GLY A 164 25.73 -21.27 43.18
CA GLY A 164 26.59 -22.16 42.40
C GLY A 164 27.29 -21.53 41.21
N ASP A 165 28.45 -20.95 41.49
CA ASP A 165 29.60 -20.66 40.62
C ASP A 165 29.46 -19.72 39.41
N GLU A 166 30.26 -18.64 39.48
CA GLU A 166 30.83 -17.94 38.33
C GLU A 166 31.52 -18.96 37.42
N HIS A 167 30.77 -19.56 36.51
CA HIS A 167 31.36 -20.25 35.36
C HIS A 167 31.80 -19.19 34.36
N ASP A 168 33.13 -19.08 34.20
CA ASP A 168 33.80 -18.41 33.10
C ASP A 168 33.00 -18.51 31.81
N ALA A 169 32.76 -17.37 31.16
CA ALA A 169 32.17 -17.34 29.83
C ALA A 169 32.97 -18.28 28.92
N PRO A 170 32.35 -19.28 28.27
CA PRO A 170 33.07 -20.13 27.34
C PRO A 170 33.70 -19.25 26.26
N THR A 171 35.02 -19.30 26.15
CA THR A 171 35.82 -18.56 25.16
C THR A 171 35.63 -19.06 23.73
N ALA A 172 34.87 -20.14 23.53
CA ALA A 172 34.55 -20.74 22.24
C ALA A 172 33.09 -20.49 21.84
N LEU A 173 32.88 -20.14 20.56
CA LEU A 173 31.54 -19.98 19.97
C LEU A 173 30.73 -21.28 20.07
N PRO A 174 29.41 -21.22 20.29
CA PRO A 174 28.58 -22.40 20.38
C PRO A 174 28.45 -23.09 19.01
N VAL A 175 28.63 -24.41 18.98
CA VAL A 175 28.53 -25.22 17.75
C VAL A 175 27.06 -25.42 17.35
N THR A 176 26.75 -25.07 16.10
CA THR A 176 25.42 -25.19 15.50
C THR A 176 25.27 -26.56 14.84
N ARG A 177 24.62 -27.49 15.54
CA ARG A 177 24.32 -28.82 14.99
C ARG A 177 22.92 -28.85 14.40
N ILE A 178 22.83 -29.18 13.10
CA ILE A 178 21.57 -29.37 12.39
C ILE A 178 21.44 -30.83 11.95
N ASP A 179 20.44 -31.54 12.45
CA ASP A 179 20.01 -32.80 11.86
C ASP A 179 18.95 -32.45 10.79
N LEU A 180 19.08 -32.89 9.54
CA LEU A 180 18.14 -32.46 8.46
C LEU A 180 16.87 -33.31 8.38
N GLU A 181 16.92 -34.57 8.84
CA GLU A 181 15.79 -35.48 8.83
C GLU A 181 14.68 -34.98 9.79
N GLY A 182 13.44 -34.88 9.30
CA GLY A 182 12.29 -34.42 10.09
C GLY A 182 12.44 -32.99 10.63
N LEU A 183 13.20 -32.12 9.94
CA LEU A 183 13.44 -30.75 10.40
C LEU A 183 12.16 -29.92 10.48
N ALA A 184 11.33 -29.95 9.43
CA ALA A 184 10.05 -29.23 9.43
C ALA A 184 9.07 -29.66 10.53
N ASP A 185 9.14 -30.92 11.00
CA ASP A 185 8.29 -31.45 12.07
C ASP A 185 8.70 -30.92 13.47
N ARG A 186 9.85 -30.26 13.56
CA ARG A 186 10.40 -29.68 14.80
C ARG A 186 10.10 -28.20 14.98
N ILE A 187 9.24 -27.64 14.14
CA ILE A 187 8.76 -26.27 14.26
C ILE A 187 7.74 -26.18 15.40
N VAL A 188 7.95 -25.24 16.32
CA VAL A 188 7.02 -24.93 17.41
C VAL A 188 6.66 -23.43 17.41
N PRO A 189 5.39 -23.05 17.59
CA PRO A 189 5.00 -21.64 17.70
C PRO A 189 5.45 -21.06 19.04
N LEU A 190 5.87 -19.79 19.04
CA LEU A 190 6.00 -19.05 20.29
C LEU A 190 4.59 -18.82 20.87
N PRO A 191 4.41 -18.88 22.20
CA PRO A 191 3.11 -18.67 22.85
C PRO A 191 2.80 -17.17 22.95
N VAL A 192 2.63 -16.53 21.79
CA VAL A 192 2.21 -15.13 21.63
C VAL A 192 1.01 -15.08 20.67
N GLU A 193 0.26 -13.98 20.71
CA GLU A 193 -0.84 -13.76 19.79
C GLU A 193 -0.34 -13.76 18.33
N ALA A 194 -1.24 -14.05 17.38
CA ALA A 194 -0.91 -13.83 15.97
C ALA A 194 -1.21 -12.36 15.63
N GLY A 195 -0.44 -11.77 14.73
CA GLY A 195 -0.49 -10.35 14.45
C GLY A 195 0.24 -9.97 13.16
N SER A 196 0.63 -8.70 13.07
CA SER A 196 1.52 -8.20 12.02
C SER A 196 2.88 -7.97 12.65
N TYR A 197 3.87 -8.74 12.22
CA TYR A 197 5.22 -8.71 12.78
C TYR A 197 6.26 -8.51 11.69
N SER A 198 7.36 -7.83 12.03
CA SER A 198 8.54 -7.72 11.17
C SER A 198 9.82 -7.66 12.00
N THR A 199 10.96 -7.73 11.31
CA THR A 199 12.29 -7.46 11.88
C THR A 199 12.60 -8.39 13.05
N LEU A 200 12.38 -9.69 12.87
CA LEU A 200 12.75 -10.65 13.92
C LEU A 200 14.27 -10.74 14.05
N ARG A 201 14.77 -10.60 15.28
CA ARG A 201 16.20 -10.70 15.62
C ARG A 201 16.39 -11.50 16.91
N ALA A 202 17.49 -12.23 16.98
CA ALA A 202 17.94 -12.82 18.23
C ALA A 202 18.81 -11.82 19.02
N ALA A 203 18.63 -11.80 20.32
CA ALA A 203 19.50 -11.10 21.25
C ALA A 203 19.90 -12.06 22.38
N ARG A 204 20.65 -11.55 23.35
CA ARG A 204 21.01 -12.33 24.54
C ARG A 204 19.74 -12.79 25.27
N ASP A 205 19.62 -14.10 25.45
CA ASP A 205 18.57 -14.78 26.21
C ASP A 205 17.12 -14.50 25.72
N GLY A 206 16.96 -14.02 24.48
CA GLY A 206 15.63 -13.66 23.97
C GLY A 206 15.56 -13.36 22.48
N LEU A 207 14.33 -13.21 22.00
CA LEU A 207 13.98 -12.86 20.63
C LEU A 207 13.27 -11.51 20.63
N LEU A 208 13.50 -10.69 19.61
CA LEU A 208 12.85 -9.40 19.44
C LEU A 208 12.18 -9.29 18.08
N TRP A 209 11.11 -8.52 18.00
CA TRP A 209 10.40 -8.19 16.76
C TRP A 209 9.62 -6.90 16.91
N LEU A 210 9.31 -6.26 15.78
CA LEU A 210 8.34 -5.18 15.70
C LEU A 210 6.95 -5.77 15.57
N ARG A 211 6.00 -5.32 16.40
CA ARG A 211 4.56 -5.57 16.24
C ARG A 211 3.90 -4.32 15.70
N HIS A 212 3.22 -4.48 14.56
CA HIS A 212 2.51 -3.40 13.91
C HIS A 212 1.02 -3.43 14.28
N PRO A 213 0.41 -2.27 14.56
CA PRO A 213 -1.03 -2.17 14.75
C PRO A 213 -1.77 -2.46 13.44
N LEU A 214 -2.97 -3.01 13.55
CA LEU A 214 -3.88 -3.11 12.41
C LEU A 214 -4.38 -1.71 12.03
N ARG A 215 -4.16 -1.31 10.78
CA ARG A 215 -4.63 -0.03 10.24
C ARG A 215 -5.35 -0.26 8.91
N GLY A 216 -6.47 0.41 8.70
CA GLY A 216 -7.13 0.45 7.40
C GLY A 216 -6.33 1.34 6.43
N VAL A 217 -6.25 0.95 5.16
CA VAL A 217 -5.42 1.65 4.15
C VAL A 217 -5.84 3.10 3.89
N LEU A 218 -7.10 3.46 4.17
CA LEU A 218 -7.62 4.83 4.07
C LEU A 218 -7.48 5.65 5.35
N GLY A 219 -7.10 5.04 6.47
CA GLY A 219 -6.98 5.74 7.76
C GLY A 219 -8.30 6.28 8.33
N THR A 220 -9.46 5.79 7.88
CA THR A 220 -10.76 6.32 8.33
C THR A 220 -11.30 5.67 9.61
N THR A 221 -10.66 4.61 10.10
CA THR A 221 -11.07 3.91 11.34
C THR A 221 -10.51 4.56 12.62
N GLY A 222 -9.78 5.68 12.49
CA GLY A 222 -9.27 6.46 13.60
C GLY A 222 -10.39 7.20 14.35
N ALA A 223 -10.10 7.65 15.58
CA ALA A 223 -11.08 8.38 16.39
C ALA A 223 -11.48 9.73 15.76
N THR A 224 -10.52 10.40 15.12
CA THR A 224 -10.70 11.61 14.31
C THR A 224 -9.76 11.52 13.10
N PRO A 225 -9.98 12.32 12.04
CA PRO A 225 -9.11 12.31 10.85
C PRO A 225 -7.64 12.63 11.18
N ASP A 226 -7.42 13.50 12.17
CA ASP A 226 -6.09 13.91 12.63
C ASP A 226 -5.58 13.13 13.85
N ALA A 227 -6.30 12.10 14.31
CA ALA A 227 -5.87 11.34 15.47
C ALA A 227 -4.60 10.52 15.13
N PRO A 228 -3.58 10.53 16.01
CA PRO A 228 -2.43 9.66 15.82
C PRO A 228 -2.88 8.20 15.91
N TRP A 229 -2.30 7.37 15.06
CA TRP A 229 -2.50 5.92 15.13
C TRP A 229 -1.71 5.33 16.30
N PRO A 230 -2.11 4.15 16.82
CA PRO A 230 -1.27 3.41 17.76
C PRO A 230 0.12 3.19 17.15
N ASP A 231 1.18 3.26 17.94
CA ASP A 231 2.55 3.15 17.42
C ASP A 231 2.94 1.70 17.10
N THR A 232 3.93 1.50 16.23
CA THR A 232 4.64 0.21 16.14
C THR A 232 5.42 0.01 17.44
N VAL A 233 5.35 -1.17 18.04
CA VAL A 233 6.06 -1.46 19.29
C VAL A 233 7.12 -2.53 19.08
N LEU A 234 8.22 -2.40 19.81
CA LEU A 234 9.26 -3.42 19.90
C LEU A 234 8.97 -4.33 21.08
N GLU A 235 8.79 -5.61 20.79
CA GLU A 235 8.56 -6.65 21.78
C GLU A 235 9.78 -7.54 21.93
N ARG A 236 9.98 -8.05 23.15
CA ARG A 236 10.98 -9.05 23.47
C ARG A 236 10.31 -10.26 24.09
N TYR A 237 10.63 -11.44 23.58
CA TYR A 237 10.30 -12.71 24.20
C TYR A 237 11.52 -13.27 24.92
N ASP A 238 11.41 -13.37 26.24
CA ASP A 238 12.44 -13.95 27.09
C ASP A 238 12.38 -15.47 27.03
N LEU A 239 13.42 -16.12 26.49
CA LEU A 239 13.42 -17.58 26.30
C LEU A 239 13.68 -18.34 27.61
N GLU A 240 14.18 -17.69 28.65
CA GLU A 240 14.31 -18.30 29.99
C GLU A 240 13.00 -18.20 30.77
N LYS A 241 12.39 -17.02 30.82
CA LYS A 241 11.17 -16.72 31.57
C LYS A 241 9.89 -17.10 30.83
N LEU A 242 9.99 -17.31 29.51
CA LEU A 242 8.90 -17.69 28.61
C LEU A 242 7.73 -16.71 28.65
N ARG A 243 8.07 -15.41 28.58
CA ARG A 243 7.10 -14.30 28.57
C ARG A 243 7.49 -13.25 27.54
N ASP A 244 6.48 -12.65 26.95
CA ASP A 244 6.60 -11.46 26.12
C ASP A 244 6.57 -10.19 26.97
N GLU A 245 7.36 -9.19 26.55
CA GLU A 245 7.36 -7.87 27.14
C GLU A 245 7.53 -6.83 26.04
N GLU A 246 6.70 -5.78 26.05
CA GLU A 246 6.98 -4.56 25.31
C GLU A 246 8.21 -3.87 25.94
N ILE A 247 9.21 -3.56 25.10
CA ILE A 247 10.44 -2.90 25.55
C ILE A 247 10.60 -1.48 25.02
N ALA A 248 9.99 -1.11 23.89
CA ALA A 248 9.98 0.26 23.41
C ALA A 248 8.76 0.54 22.53
N PRO A 249 8.03 1.65 22.73
CA PRO A 249 7.01 2.11 21.80
C PRO A 249 7.64 2.91 20.66
N ASP A 250 6.88 3.11 19.58
CA ASP A 250 7.21 4.02 18.48
C ASP A 250 8.55 3.72 17.80
N VAL A 251 8.75 2.44 17.46
CA VAL A 251 9.99 1.99 16.81
C VAL A 251 9.75 1.77 15.33
N ASP A 252 10.44 2.55 14.49
CA ASP A 252 10.42 2.40 13.03
C ASP A 252 11.31 1.25 12.56
N HIS A 253 12.50 1.12 13.16
CA HIS A 253 13.47 0.07 12.87
C HIS A 253 14.36 -0.22 14.07
N PHE A 254 14.94 -1.42 14.15
CA PHE A 254 15.98 -1.71 15.13
C PHE A 254 17.04 -2.69 14.61
N GLU A 255 18.24 -2.61 15.18
CA GLU A 255 19.31 -3.60 15.00
C GLU A 255 19.90 -4.03 16.35
N VAL A 256 20.42 -5.26 16.40
CA VAL A 256 21.01 -5.85 17.61
C VAL A 256 22.54 -5.83 17.51
N SER A 257 23.23 -5.50 18.59
CA SER A 257 24.70 -5.61 18.65
C SER A 257 25.17 -7.06 18.50
N GLY A 258 26.39 -7.27 17.99
CA GLY A 258 26.93 -8.63 17.76
C GLY A 258 27.02 -9.51 19.02
N ASP A 259 27.11 -8.91 20.22
CA ASP A 259 27.09 -9.63 21.50
C ASP A 259 25.66 -9.83 22.06
N GLY A 260 24.64 -9.34 21.35
CA GLY A 260 23.23 -9.47 21.72
C GLY A 260 22.79 -8.63 22.92
N LYS A 261 23.61 -7.71 23.44
CA LYS A 261 23.34 -6.97 24.69
C LYS A 261 22.73 -5.59 24.48
N ARG A 262 22.84 -5.02 23.29
CA ARG A 262 22.38 -3.66 22.98
C ARG A 262 21.56 -3.66 21.70
N LEU A 263 20.71 -2.65 21.60
CA LEU A 263 19.89 -2.34 20.44
C LEU A 263 20.25 -0.94 19.95
N VAL A 264 20.22 -0.74 18.65
CA VAL A 264 20.08 0.59 18.03
C VAL A 264 18.65 0.71 17.56
N LEU A 265 17.89 1.65 18.12
CA LEU A 265 16.51 1.96 17.75
C LEU A 265 16.51 3.18 16.82
N HIS A 266 15.64 3.14 15.81
CA HIS A 266 15.27 4.29 14.99
C HIS A 266 13.80 4.65 15.28
N THR A 267 13.57 5.88 15.74
CA THR A 267 12.26 6.40 16.15
C THR A 267 12.18 7.86 15.74
N ASP A 268 11.20 8.23 14.91
CA ASP A 268 10.94 9.62 14.49
C ASP A 268 12.21 10.34 13.99
N GLY A 269 13.01 9.66 13.17
CA GLY A 269 14.26 10.19 12.63
C GLY A 269 15.44 10.25 13.62
N LYS A 270 15.25 9.86 14.88
CA LYS A 270 16.31 9.81 15.91
C LYS A 270 16.86 8.39 16.03
N LEU A 271 18.16 8.27 16.32
CA LEU A 271 18.81 7.00 16.65
C LEU A 271 19.16 6.93 18.14
N ARG A 272 18.81 5.82 18.81
CA ARG A 272 19.06 5.61 20.25
C ARG A 272 19.70 4.25 20.50
N VAL A 273 20.69 4.20 21.40
CA VAL A 273 21.33 2.95 21.82
C VAL A 273 20.87 2.57 23.22
N VAL A 274 20.31 1.37 23.39
CA VAL A 274 19.68 0.91 24.64
C VAL A 274 20.03 -0.56 24.95
N PRO A 275 19.94 -1.04 26.20
CA PRO A 275 20.02 -2.46 26.52
C PRO A 275 18.91 -3.28 25.83
N SER A 276 19.22 -4.51 25.46
CA SER A 276 18.28 -5.40 24.76
C SER A 276 17.24 -6.07 25.66
N ASP A 277 17.30 -5.89 26.98
CA ASP A 277 16.50 -6.61 27.98
C ASP A 277 15.74 -5.67 28.92
N SER A 278 15.73 -4.37 28.64
CA SER A 278 15.21 -3.33 29.52
C SER A 278 14.19 -2.47 28.80
N ARG A 279 13.14 -2.07 29.51
CA ARG A 279 12.14 -1.13 28.98
C ARG A 279 12.72 0.25 28.80
N VAL A 280 12.38 0.87 27.68
CA VAL A 280 12.74 2.23 27.29
C VAL A 280 11.45 3.06 27.28
N ALA A 281 11.44 4.13 28.07
CA ALA A 281 10.29 5.03 28.10
C ALA A 281 10.19 5.86 26.80
N LYS A 282 8.94 6.24 26.46
CA LYS A 282 8.63 7.11 25.31
C LYS A 282 9.19 8.53 25.46
N SER A 283 9.42 9.00 26.69
CA SER A 283 9.75 10.40 26.96
C SER A 283 11.21 10.75 26.71
N ASP A 284 11.44 11.95 26.17
CA ASP A 284 12.77 12.57 26.01
C ASP A 284 13.50 12.83 27.35
N ALA A 285 12.83 12.64 28.50
CA ALA A 285 13.37 12.91 29.82
C ALA A 285 14.57 12.02 30.22
N ASP A 286 14.83 10.93 29.48
CA ASP A 286 15.95 9.99 29.67
C ASP A 286 16.85 9.88 28.41
N GLU A 287 16.91 10.93 27.57
CA GLU A 287 17.68 10.93 26.31
C GLU A 287 19.19 10.71 26.49
N ASP A 288 19.74 11.00 27.68
CA ASP A 288 21.13 10.80 28.05
C ASP A 288 21.25 10.25 29.48
N SER A 289 21.07 8.94 29.62
CA SER A 289 21.36 8.20 30.86
C SER A 289 22.41 7.13 30.60
N ASP A 290 22.97 6.52 31.65
CA ASP A 290 23.89 5.37 31.50
C ASP A 290 23.29 4.20 30.69
N ARG A 291 21.96 4.18 30.51
CA ARG A 291 21.21 3.11 29.81
C ARG A 291 20.58 3.54 28.47
N SER A 292 20.65 4.81 28.08
CA SER A 292 20.10 5.27 26.80
C SER A 292 21.01 6.37 26.27
N VAL A 293 21.59 6.16 25.10
CA VAL A 293 22.46 7.14 24.44
C VAL A 293 21.82 7.55 23.12
N THR A 294 21.56 8.84 22.96
CA THR A 294 21.07 9.40 21.71
C THR A 294 22.24 9.68 20.76
N VAL A 295 22.14 9.21 19.52
CA VAL A 295 23.17 9.44 18.49
C VAL A 295 22.87 10.77 17.81
N ASP A 296 23.69 11.79 18.10
CA ASP A 296 23.57 13.11 17.47
C ASP A 296 24.05 13.08 16.01
N LEU A 297 23.09 12.89 15.09
CA LEU A 297 23.31 12.90 13.65
C LEU A 297 23.58 14.31 13.10
N SER A 298 23.25 15.38 13.82
CA SER A 298 23.49 16.77 13.37
C SER A 298 24.98 17.12 13.25
N ARG A 299 25.83 16.31 13.89
CA ARG A 299 27.29 16.42 13.82
C ARG A 299 27.86 15.90 12.51
N ILE A 300 27.10 15.14 11.72
CA ILE A 300 27.51 14.66 10.41
C ILE A 300 27.45 15.83 9.44
N ARG A 301 28.62 16.24 8.92
CA ARG A 301 28.73 17.24 7.86
C ARG A 301 28.99 16.54 6.54
N ARG A 302 28.16 16.84 5.54
CA ARG A 302 28.34 16.38 4.16
C ARG A 302 28.69 17.55 3.25
N THR A 303 29.62 17.32 2.32
CA THR A 303 29.87 18.22 1.18
C THR A 303 29.25 17.55 -0.04
N LEU A 304 28.34 18.25 -0.71
CA LEU A 304 27.68 17.76 -1.92
C LEU A 304 28.22 18.51 -3.13
N ASP A 305 28.51 17.78 -4.19
CA ASP A 305 28.73 18.30 -5.53
C ASP A 305 27.50 17.90 -6.36
N PRO A 306 26.51 18.82 -6.53
CA PRO A 306 25.27 18.49 -7.23
C PRO A 306 25.52 17.96 -8.64
N ALA A 307 26.50 18.50 -9.37
CA ALA A 307 26.79 18.05 -10.72
C ALA A 307 27.37 16.62 -10.75
N ALA A 308 28.13 16.21 -9.73
CA ALA A 308 28.58 14.83 -9.60
C ALA A 308 27.44 13.89 -9.18
N GLU A 309 26.58 14.34 -8.26
CA GLU A 309 25.41 13.60 -7.78
C GLU A 309 24.42 13.35 -8.92
N TRP A 310 24.07 14.37 -9.70
CA TRP A 310 23.17 14.25 -10.85
C TRP A 310 23.72 13.32 -11.93
N ARG A 311 25.04 13.32 -12.17
CA ARG A 311 25.67 12.34 -13.08
C ARG A 311 25.51 10.91 -12.58
N GLN A 312 25.67 10.69 -11.27
CA GLN A 312 25.45 9.37 -10.67
C GLN A 312 23.98 8.97 -10.76
N MET A 313 23.04 9.88 -10.46
CA MET A 313 21.60 9.63 -10.53
C MET A 313 21.17 9.27 -11.96
N TYR A 314 21.68 9.98 -12.95
CA TYR A 314 21.45 9.69 -14.36
C TYR A 314 21.92 8.29 -14.76
N ASP A 315 23.18 7.95 -14.42
CA ASP A 315 23.74 6.63 -14.71
C ASP A 315 22.98 5.51 -13.97
N GLU A 316 22.55 5.77 -12.73
CA GLU A 316 21.80 4.80 -11.92
C GLU A 316 20.38 4.59 -12.47
N ALA A 317 19.66 5.65 -12.82
CA ALA A 317 18.36 5.56 -13.48
C ALA A 317 18.46 4.76 -14.79
N GLY A 318 19.50 5.03 -15.59
CA GLY A 318 19.80 4.29 -16.82
C GLY A 318 20.02 2.79 -16.58
N ARG A 319 20.80 2.43 -15.56
CA ARG A 319 21.06 1.01 -15.19
C ARG A 319 19.82 0.33 -14.65
N ILE A 320 19.10 0.99 -13.75
CA ILE A 320 17.88 0.45 -13.14
C ILE A 320 16.85 0.16 -14.24
N MET A 321 16.66 1.09 -15.19
CA MET A 321 15.78 0.90 -16.35
C MET A 321 16.20 -0.30 -17.18
N ARG A 322 17.47 -0.38 -17.59
CA ARG A 322 18.00 -1.53 -18.35
C ARG A 322 17.74 -2.87 -17.64
N ASP A 323 17.98 -2.93 -16.34
CA ASP A 323 17.95 -4.17 -15.58
C ASP A 323 16.52 -4.64 -15.24
N ASN A 324 15.52 -3.75 -15.33
CA ASN A 324 14.15 -4.03 -14.90
C ASN A 324 13.08 -3.80 -15.97
N PHE A 325 13.43 -3.29 -17.14
CA PHE A 325 12.48 -3.14 -18.23
C PHE A 325 11.97 -4.53 -18.68
N TRP A 326 10.66 -4.62 -18.94
CA TRP A 326 9.96 -5.89 -19.19
C TRP A 326 10.54 -6.72 -20.35
N ARG A 327 11.23 -6.08 -21.29
CA ARG A 327 12.01 -6.75 -22.34
C ARG A 327 13.49 -6.48 -22.20
N ALA A 328 14.28 -7.56 -22.12
CA ALA A 328 15.74 -7.47 -22.09
C ALA A 328 16.35 -6.82 -23.35
N ASP A 329 15.64 -6.80 -24.48
CA ASP A 329 16.07 -6.12 -25.71
C ASP A 329 15.68 -4.63 -25.77
N MET A 330 15.14 -4.07 -24.68
CA MET A 330 14.69 -2.67 -24.58
C MET A 330 13.72 -2.27 -25.70
N SER A 331 12.89 -3.21 -26.16
CA SER A 331 11.99 -3.02 -27.32
C SER A 331 12.73 -2.64 -28.62
N GLY A 332 14.00 -3.02 -28.74
CA GLY A 332 14.86 -2.70 -29.89
C GLY A 332 15.52 -1.33 -29.83
N VAL A 333 15.37 -0.58 -28.73
CA VAL A 333 16.04 0.71 -28.51
C VAL A 333 17.49 0.48 -28.13
N ASP A 334 18.42 1.17 -28.80
CA ASP A 334 19.83 1.24 -28.39
C ASP A 334 19.95 2.09 -27.12
N TRP A 335 19.72 1.46 -25.97
CA TRP A 335 19.60 2.16 -24.69
C TRP A 335 20.89 2.85 -24.26
N ASP A 336 22.05 2.21 -24.46
CA ASP A 336 23.34 2.84 -24.19
C ASP A 336 23.55 4.05 -25.11
N GLY A 337 23.18 3.94 -26.39
CA GLY A 337 23.21 5.05 -27.35
C GLY A 337 22.27 6.20 -27.00
N VAL A 338 21.09 5.92 -26.42
CA VAL A 338 20.19 6.94 -25.87
C VAL A 338 20.87 7.66 -24.71
N LEU A 339 21.43 6.93 -23.74
CA LEU A 339 22.11 7.54 -22.61
C LEU A 339 23.24 8.47 -23.07
N ASP A 340 24.07 8.01 -24.01
CA ASP A 340 25.17 8.79 -24.56
C ASP A 340 24.71 10.05 -25.32
N ARG A 341 23.55 9.99 -25.99
CA ARG A 341 22.96 11.16 -26.67
C ARG A 341 22.59 12.29 -25.71
N TYR A 342 22.11 11.96 -24.52
CA TYR A 342 21.64 12.92 -23.53
C TYR A 342 22.74 13.39 -22.55
N ARG A 343 23.90 12.71 -22.48
CA ARG A 343 25.05 13.12 -21.65
C ARG A 343 25.49 14.59 -21.83
N PRO A 344 25.55 15.17 -23.04
CA PRO A 344 25.88 16.58 -23.20
C PRO A 344 24.85 17.56 -22.61
N VAL A 345 23.59 17.14 -22.47
CA VAL A 345 22.54 17.93 -21.79
C VAL A 345 22.75 17.87 -20.28
N LEU A 346 23.02 16.66 -19.75
CA LEU A 346 23.38 16.44 -18.34
C LEU A 346 24.58 17.29 -17.89
N ASP A 347 25.56 17.54 -18.76
CA ASP A 347 26.70 18.42 -18.42
C ASP A 347 26.34 19.91 -18.30
N ARG A 348 25.11 20.30 -18.70
CA ARG A 348 24.66 21.68 -18.77
C ARG A 348 23.52 22.03 -17.82
N ILE A 349 22.91 21.04 -17.16
CA ILE A 349 21.83 21.28 -16.20
C ILE A 349 22.36 22.05 -14.99
N ALA A 350 21.51 22.87 -14.38
CA ALA A 350 21.89 23.75 -13.28
C ALA A 350 20.96 23.64 -12.05
N THR A 351 19.82 22.96 -12.20
CA THR A 351 18.84 22.76 -11.14
C THR A 351 18.41 21.30 -11.05
N HIS A 352 17.79 20.95 -9.92
CA HIS A 352 17.19 19.63 -9.76
C HIS A 352 16.01 19.42 -10.72
N ASP A 353 15.22 20.46 -11.00
CA ASP A 353 14.11 20.38 -11.96
C ASP A 353 14.61 20.08 -13.38
N ASP A 354 15.75 20.65 -13.79
CA ASP A 354 16.40 20.31 -15.07
C ASP A 354 16.78 18.81 -15.14
N LEU A 355 17.19 18.22 -14.01
CA LEU A 355 17.48 16.78 -13.95
C LEU A 355 16.20 15.95 -14.09
N VAL A 356 15.14 16.34 -13.39
CA VAL A 356 13.84 15.64 -13.44
C VAL A 356 13.31 15.64 -14.87
N ASP A 357 13.30 16.80 -15.54
CA ASP A 357 12.90 16.92 -16.95
C ASP A 357 13.76 16.02 -17.85
N LEU A 358 15.08 16.05 -17.66
CA LEU A 358 16.00 15.20 -18.42
C LEU A 358 15.71 13.70 -18.24
N LEU A 359 15.44 13.25 -17.02
CA LEU A 359 15.12 11.85 -16.74
C LEU A 359 13.79 11.43 -17.36
N TRP A 360 12.79 12.32 -17.39
CA TRP A 360 11.53 12.06 -18.10
C TRP A 360 11.75 11.85 -19.59
N GLU A 361 12.50 12.75 -20.26
CA GLU A 361 12.80 12.64 -21.70
C GLU A 361 13.55 11.34 -22.03
N VAL A 362 14.57 11.01 -21.24
CA VAL A 362 15.40 9.81 -21.47
C VAL A 362 14.59 8.53 -21.33
N GLN A 363 13.76 8.43 -20.30
CA GLN A 363 12.89 7.26 -20.12
C GLN A 363 11.78 7.20 -21.19
N GLY A 364 11.33 8.34 -21.70
CA GLY A 364 10.33 8.45 -22.76
C GLY A 364 10.75 7.82 -24.09
N GLU A 365 12.05 7.70 -24.37
CA GLU A 365 12.59 7.05 -25.59
C GLU A 365 12.19 5.57 -25.71
N LEU A 366 11.77 4.93 -24.61
CA LEU A 366 11.28 3.55 -24.61
C LEU A 366 9.82 3.42 -25.06
N GLY A 367 9.06 4.52 -25.16
CA GLY A 367 7.69 4.53 -25.67
C GLY A 367 6.74 3.56 -24.95
N THR A 368 6.94 3.36 -23.64
CA THR A 368 6.20 2.41 -22.80
C THR A 368 5.61 3.14 -21.61
N SER A 369 4.39 2.76 -21.20
CA SER A 369 3.69 3.30 -20.04
C SER A 369 4.48 3.09 -18.73
N HIS A 370 4.13 3.83 -17.67
CA HIS A 370 4.68 3.65 -16.31
C HIS A 370 6.18 3.88 -16.11
N ALA A 371 6.83 4.66 -16.97
CA ALA A 371 8.23 5.10 -16.79
C ALA A 371 8.27 6.49 -16.13
N TYR A 372 8.03 6.55 -14.82
CA TYR A 372 7.84 7.80 -14.08
C TYR A 372 9.11 8.26 -13.36
N VAL A 373 9.23 9.58 -13.18
CA VAL A 373 10.21 10.23 -12.29
C VAL A 373 9.43 11.07 -11.29
N ILE A 374 9.49 10.69 -10.03
CA ILE A 374 8.73 11.33 -8.95
C ILE A 374 9.72 11.84 -7.91
N PRO A 375 10.10 13.13 -7.97
CA PRO A 375 11.03 13.69 -7.01
C PRO A 375 10.46 13.69 -5.59
N PRO A 376 11.29 13.69 -4.54
CA PRO A 376 10.81 13.90 -3.19
C PRO A 376 10.11 15.27 -3.13
N GLY A 377 8.98 15.36 -2.42
CA GLY A 377 8.22 16.59 -2.31
C GLY A 377 9.08 17.77 -1.83
N GLY A 378 8.80 18.97 -2.34
CA GLY A 378 9.45 20.21 -1.91
C GLY A 378 8.93 20.71 -0.55
N TRP A 379 9.56 21.77 -0.02
CA TRP A 379 9.09 22.43 1.19
C TRP A 379 7.66 22.95 1.00
N HIS A 380 6.76 22.58 1.92
CA HIS A 380 5.37 23.05 1.96
C HIS A 380 5.16 23.90 3.22
N ASP A 381 4.52 25.05 3.07
CA ASP A 381 4.15 25.93 4.20
C ASP A 381 2.67 25.78 4.55
N ASP A 382 2.38 24.88 5.49
CA ASP A 382 1.03 24.66 6.00
C ASP A 382 0.40 25.95 6.57
N THR A 383 1.20 26.94 6.96
CA THR A 383 0.66 28.21 7.48
C THR A 383 -0.03 29.05 6.40
N THR A 384 0.24 28.78 5.13
CA THR A 384 -0.33 29.51 3.98
C THR A 384 -1.38 28.72 3.22
N ARG A 385 -1.71 27.49 3.67
CA ARG A 385 -2.63 26.61 2.95
C ARG A 385 -4.02 27.23 2.78
N GLN A 386 -4.50 27.29 1.54
CA GLN A 386 -5.78 27.90 1.19
C GLN A 386 -6.95 27.19 1.86
N GLY A 387 -7.82 27.93 2.55
CA GLY A 387 -9.11 27.43 3.02
C GLY A 387 -10.15 27.44 1.91
N LEU A 388 -10.87 26.33 1.79
CA LEU A 388 -11.96 26.10 0.85
C LEU A 388 -13.28 25.84 1.60
N LEU A 389 -14.39 26.36 1.08
CA LEU A 389 -15.68 26.42 1.81
C LEU A 389 -16.64 25.26 1.48
N GLY A 390 -16.30 24.38 0.56
CA GLY A 390 -17.17 23.31 0.06
C GLY A 390 -18.33 23.84 -0.76
N ALA A 391 -18.08 24.82 -1.64
CA ALA A 391 -19.13 25.50 -2.40
C ALA A 391 -18.64 26.06 -3.74
N ASP A 392 -19.58 26.22 -4.66
CA ASP A 392 -19.41 27.03 -5.85
C ASP A 392 -19.89 28.45 -5.53
N ILE A 393 -19.05 29.45 -5.81
CA ILE A 393 -19.29 30.85 -5.46
C ILE A 393 -19.00 31.71 -6.69
N SER A 394 -19.94 32.57 -7.08
CA SER A 394 -19.77 33.51 -8.18
C SER A 394 -19.96 34.95 -7.73
N ARG A 395 -19.32 35.84 -8.49
CA ARG A 395 -19.49 37.28 -8.38
C ARG A 395 -20.76 37.70 -9.13
N THR A 396 -21.63 38.48 -8.49
CA THR A 396 -22.81 39.07 -9.14
C THR A 396 -22.44 40.34 -9.93
N ASP A 397 -23.36 40.84 -10.76
CA ASP A 397 -23.16 42.08 -11.52
C ASP A 397 -22.97 43.30 -10.60
N GLU A 398 -23.58 43.27 -9.41
CA GLU A 398 -23.44 44.29 -8.35
C GLU A 398 -22.12 44.20 -7.59
N GLY A 399 -21.29 43.19 -7.86
CA GLY A 399 -19.99 42.98 -7.22
C GLY A 399 -20.04 42.29 -5.86
N SER A 400 -21.17 41.71 -5.47
CA SER A 400 -21.24 40.83 -4.30
C SER A 400 -20.88 39.38 -4.66
N TRP A 401 -20.56 38.56 -3.67
CA TRP A 401 -20.16 37.16 -3.87
C TRP A 401 -21.21 36.22 -3.32
N ARG A 402 -21.92 35.56 -4.23
CA ARG A 402 -23.06 34.69 -3.94
C ARG A 402 -22.64 33.22 -3.97
N ILE A 403 -23.15 32.45 -3.02
CA ILE A 403 -23.06 30.99 -3.02
C ILE A 403 -24.03 30.46 -4.09
N ASP A 404 -23.53 29.84 -5.15
CA ASP A 404 -24.38 29.23 -6.18
C ASP A 404 -24.79 27.82 -5.79
N ARG A 405 -23.86 27.07 -5.16
CA ARG A 405 -24.11 25.71 -4.69
C ARG A 405 -23.29 25.45 -3.43
N VAL A 406 -23.92 24.86 -2.43
CA VAL A 406 -23.21 24.20 -1.32
C VAL A 406 -23.04 22.74 -1.69
N LEU A 407 -21.81 22.23 -1.68
CA LEU A 407 -21.53 20.83 -1.97
C LEU A 407 -22.04 19.96 -0.81
N PRO A 408 -22.76 18.85 -1.09
CA PRO A 408 -23.23 17.95 -0.05
C PRO A 408 -22.06 17.18 0.57
N SER A 409 -22.07 17.01 1.89
CA SER A 409 -21.12 16.13 2.57
C SER A 409 -21.42 14.66 2.30
N GLU A 410 -20.39 13.81 2.29
CA GLU A 410 -20.53 12.35 2.38
C GLU A 410 -20.11 11.88 3.78
N THR A 411 -21.07 11.47 4.60
CA THR A 411 -20.83 11.20 6.02
C THR A 411 -19.97 9.96 6.29
N SER A 412 -19.83 9.07 5.32
CA SER A 412 -18.93 7.91 5.41
C SER A 412 -17.46 8.24 5.12
N ASP A 413 -17.17 9.46 4.64
CA ASP A 413 -15.83 9.89 4.25
C ASP A 413 -15.44 11.18 4.99
N PRO A 414 -14.51 11.13 5.94
CA PRO A 414 -14.13 12.31 6.71
C PRO A 414 -13.52 13.44 5.86
N ALA A 415 -12.92 13.12 4.71
CA ALA A 415 -12.37 14.13 3.80
C ALA A 415 -13.47 14.84 2.98
N ALA A 416 -14.68 14.28 2.94
CA ALA A 416 -15.82 14.81 2.20
C ALA A 416 -16.78 15.60 3.10
N ARG A 417 -16.25 16.36 4.06
CA ARG A 417 -17.03 17.24 4.94
C ARG A 417 -17.17 18.62 4.33
N SER A 418 -18.40 19.03 4.01
CA SER A 418 -18.71 20.38 3.53
C SER A 418 -18.75 21.39 4.68
N PRO A 419 -17.86 22.42 4.70
CA PRO A 419 -17.85 23.45 5.73
C PRO A 419 -19.17 24.23 5.84
N LEU A 420 -19.75 24.65 4.71
CA LEU A 420 -21.00 25.43 4.71
C LEU A 420 -22.25 24.61 5.04
N ALA A 421 -22.20 23.29 4.86
CA ALA A 421 -23.27 22.38 5.26
C ALA A 421 -23.12 21.85 6.70
N ALA A 422 -22.10 22.28 7.44
CA ALA A 422 -21.88 21.81 8.81
C ALA A 422 -23.08 22.13 9.73
N PRO A 423 -23.38 21.28 10.72
CA PRO A 423 -24.48 21.52 11.65
C PRO A 423 -24.41 22.92 12.29
N GLY A 424 -25.52 23.66 12.23
CA GLY A 424 -25.62 25.01 12.79
C GLY A 424 -25.17 26.16 11.87
N VAL A 425 -24.49 25.87 10.75
CA VAL A 425 -24.04 26.91 9.79
C VAL A 425 -25.21 27.41 8.94
N ALA A 426 -25.99 26.49 8.37
CA ALA A 426 -27.22 26.78 7.62
C ALA A 426 -27.06 27.88 6.53
N VAL A 427 -25.90 27.91 5.86
CA VAL A 427 -25.66 28.68 4.64
C VAL A 427 -26.22 27.90 3.45
N ARG A 428 -26.86 28.61 2.52
CA ARG A 428 -27.57 27.99 1.39
C ARG A 428 -27.17 28.64 0.06
N ALA A 429 -27.49 27.96 -1.03
CA ALA A 429 -27.46 28.57 -2.35
C ALA A 429 -28.33 29.85 -2.35
N GLY A 430 -27.82 30.90 -2.97
CA GLY A 430 -28.40 32.24 -2.99
C GLY A 430 -27.84 33.19 -1.92
N ASP A 431 -27.30 32.67 -0.80
CA ASP A 431 -26.74 33.50 0.26
C ASP A 431 -25.48 34.24 -0.24
N THR A 432 -25.19 35.43 0.31
CA THR A 432 -24.03 36.25 -0.07
C THR A 432 -23.02 36.32 1.05
N VAL A 433 -21.73 36.08 0.76
CA VAL A 433 -20.64 36.24 1.73
C VAL A 433 -20.22 37.72 1.77
N LEU A 434 -20.42 38.36 2.91
CA LEU A 434 -20.13 39.78 3.13
C LEU A 434 -18.76 40.03 3.76
N ALA A 435 -18.34 39.16 4.69
CA ALA A 435 -17.07 39.29 5.38
C ALA A 435 -16.51 37.93 5.81
N VAL A 436 -15.18 37.87 5.95
CA VAL A 436 -14.40 36.75 6.50
C VAL A 436 -13.57 37.31 7.66
N ASP A 437 -13.74 36.77 8.86
CA ASP A 437 -13.12 37.25 10.11
C ASP A 437 -13.27 38.76 10.32
N GLY A 438 -14.48 39.28 10.02
CA GLY A 438 -14.83 40.69 10.14
C GLY A 438 -14.24 41.59 9.03
N GLN A 439 -13.43 41.06 8.12
CA GLN A 439 -12.92 41.79 6.96
C GLN A 439 -13.88 41.67 5.79
N ALA A 440 -14.31 42.81 5.24
CA ALA A 440 -15.23 42.83 4.11
C ALA A 440 -14.66 42.10 2.89
N VAL A 441 -15.49 41.30 2.23
CA VAL A 441 -15.13 40.61 1.01
C VAL A 441 -14.87 41.63 -0.11
N ASP A 442 -13.73 41.49 -0.78
CA ASP A 442 -13.37 42.34 -1.90
C ASP A 442 -14.30 42.08 -3.10
N PRO A 443 -14.92 43.12 -3.70
CA PRO A 443 -15.84 42.95 -4.81
C PRO A 443 -15.24 42.35 -6.08
N LEU A 444 -13.91 42.38 -6.25
CA LEU A 444 -13.21 41.87 -7.42
C LEU A 444 -12.61 40.47 -7.17
N THR A 445 -11.95 40.27 -6.02
CA THR A 445 -11.21 39.02 -5.75
C THR A 445 -11.98 38.03 -4.86
N GLY A 446 -13.07 38.46 -4.24
CA GLY A 446 -13.93 37.59 -3.45
C GLY A 446 -13.34 37.17 -2.11
N PRO A 447 -13.91 36.13 -1.48
CA PRO A 447 -13.51 35.69 -0.15
C PRO A 447 -12.18 34.93 -0.14
N ALA A 448 -11.71 34.44 -1.29
CA ALA A 448 -10.56 33.53 -1.35
C ALA A 448 -9.27 34.10 -0.74
N PRO A 449 -8.85 35.37 -0.99
CA PRO A 449 -7.66 35.94 -0.37
C PRO A 449 -7.73 36.05 1.15
N LEU A 450 -8.93 36.18 1.71
CA LEU A 450 -9.15 36.24 3.17
C LEU A 450 -9.13 34.85 3.82
N LEU A 451 -9.20 33.79 3.03
CA LEU A 451 -9.18 32.38 3.48
C LEU A 451 -7.78 31.74 3.34
N THR A 452 -6.78 32.46 2.87
CA THR A 452 -5.41 31.95 2.80
C THR A 452 -4.88 31.67 4.21
N GLY A 453 -4.34 30.46 4.43
CA GLY A 453 -3.86 30.01 5.75
C GLY A 453 -4.96 29.56 6.72
N SER A 454 -6.22 29.52 6.28
CA SER A 454 -7.37 29.20 7.13
C SER A 454 -7.80 27.73 7.06
N ALA A 455 -7.15 26.90 6.25
CA ALA A 455 -7.42 25.46 6.18
C ALA A 455 -7.30 24.81 7.58
N GLY A 456 -8.32 24.03 7.97
CA GLY A 456 -8.35 23.35 9.27
C GLY A 456 -8.57 24.26 10.49
N LYS A 457 -8.75 25.58 10.30
CA LYS A 457 -8.91 26.56 11.38
C LYS A 457 -10.33 27.14 11.39
N PRO A 458 -10.91 27.44 12.57
CA PRO A 458 -12.19 28.14 12.64
C PRO A 458 -12.11 29.54 12.01
N VAL A 459 -13.09 29.87 11.18
CA VAL A 459 -13.25 31.17 10.50
C VAL A 459 -14.68 31.66 10.68
N GLU A 460 -14.87 32.92 11.04
CA GLU A 460 -16.19 33.55 11.06
C GLU A 460 -16.55 34.10 9.67
N LEU A 461 -17.71 33.72 9.15
CA LEU A 461 -18.30 34.32 7.96
C LEU A 461 -19.48 35.20 8.35
N THR A 462 -19.53 36.41 7.79
CA THR A 462 -20.75 37.22 7.77
C THR A 462 -21.50 36.95 6.48
N VAL A 463 -22.73 36.46 6.57
CA VAL A 463 -23.53 35.99 5.42
C VAL A 463 -24.87 36.71 5.38
N SER A 464 -25.23 37.26 4.22
CA SER A 464 -26.56 37.80 3.96
C SER A 464 -27.48 36.71 3.39
N PRO A 465 -28.63 36.42 4.03
CA PRO A 465 -29.57 35.41 3.53
C PRO A 465 -30.22 35.81 2.20
N ALA A 466 -30.36 34.85 1.29
CA ALA A 466 -31.02 35.06 -0.02
C ALA A 466 -32.48 35.52 0.11
N ASP A 467 -33.20 34.98 1.11
CA ASP A 467 -34.62 35.27 1.36
C ASP A 467 -34.84 36.61 2.09
N GLY A 468 -33.78 37.38 2.31
CA GLY A 468 -33.79 38.62 3.10
C GLY A 468 -33.70 38.37 4.61
N GLY A 469 -33.42 39.44 5.36
CA GLY A 469 -33.23 39.42 6.81
C GLY A 469 -31.87 39.97 7.24
N ASP A 470 -31.62 39.93 8.54
CA ASP A 470 -30.37 40.43 9.10
C ASP A 470 -29.19 39.51 8.73
N PRO A 471 -27.98 40.08 8.48
CA PRO A 471 -26.78 39.28 8.29
C PRO A 471 -26.54 38.31 9.46
N ARG A 472 -26.10 37.10 9.13
CA ARG A 472 -25.78 36.04 10.10
C ARG A 472 -24.28 35.88 10.22
N HIS A 473 -23.82 35.65 11.44
CA HIS A 473 -22.44 35.29 11.74
C HIS A 473 -22.38 33.78 11.97
N VAL A 474 -21.60 33.09 11.17
CA VAL A 474 -21.46 31.63 11.24
C VAL A 474 -19.99 31.26 11.30
N VAL A 475 -19.64 30.27 12.11
CA VAL A 475 -18.27 29.78 12.21
C VAL A 475 -18.15 28.47 11.45
N VAL A 476 -17.18 28.41 10.55
CA VAL A 476 -16.89 27.24 9.72
C VAL A 476 -15.43 26.83 9.91
N VAL A 477 -15.11 25.59 9.54
CA VAL A 477 -13.72 25.13 9.43
C VAL A 477 -13.47 24.81 7.97
N PRO A 478 -12.82 25.72 7.20
CA PRO A 478 -12.51 25.48 5.80
C PRO A 478 -11.61 24.25 5.62
N THR A 479 -11.81 23.52 4.53
CA THR A 479 -10.94 22.39 4.15
C THR A 479 -9.74 22.87 3.37
N GLY A 480 -8.61 22.15 3.44
CA GLY A 480 -7.42 22.41 2.64
C GLY A 480 -7.42 21.71 1.27
N ASP A 481 -8.45 20.91 0.99
CA ASP A 481 -8.68 20.21 -0.27
C ASP A 481 -10.18 19.86 -0.40
N GLU A 482 -10.74 20.04 -1.59
CA GLU A 482 -12.15 19.75 -1.92
C GLU A 482 -12.32 18.55 -2.84
N GLU A 483 -11.23 17.87 -3.25
CA GLU A 483 -11.30 16.75 -4.21
C GLU A 483 -12.32 15.69 -3.79
N ALA A 484 -12.21 15.17 -2.57
CA ALA A 484 -13.14 14.16 -2.05
C ALA A 484 -14.60 14.67 -2.03
N LEU A 485 -14.81 15.92 -1.59
CA LEU A 485 -16.14 16.52 -1.50
C LEU A 485 -16.79 16.69 -2.89
N ARG A 486 -16.03 17.20 -3.86
CA ARG A 486 -16.48 17.37 -5.25
C ARG A 486 -16.73 16.03 -5.91
N TYR A 487 -15.86 15.05 -5.67
CA TYR A 487 -16.01 13.69 -6.15
C TYR A 487 -17.32 13.05 -5.67
N HIS A 488 -17.60 13.05 -4.37
CA HIS A 488 -18.84 12.48 -3.83
C HIS A 488 -20.08 13.22 -4.31
N ALA A 489 -20.01 14.55 -4.42
CA ALA A 489 -21.09 15.34 -5.00
C ALA A 489 -21.37 14.97 -6.47
N TRP A 490 -20.32 14.69 -7.25
CA TRP A 490 -20.43 14.24 -8.63
C TRP A 490 -21.00 12.82 -8.72
N VAL A 491 -20.52 11.86 -7.93
CA VAL A 491 -21.06 10.49 -7.93
C VAL A 491 -22.55 10.47 -7.55
N ALA A 492 -22.93 11.21 -6.50
CA ALA A 492 -24.32 11.28 -6.07
C ALA A 492 -25.24 11.90 -7.15
N ASP A 493 -24.74 12.88 -7.88
CA ASP A 493 -25.43 13.51 -9.02
C ASP A 493 -25.59 12.53 -10.19
N ARG A 494 -24.53 11.83 -10.61
CA ARG A 494 -24.60 10.80 -11.66
C ARG A 494 -25.53 9.65 -11.29
N ARG A 495 -25.49 9.19 -10.04
CA ARG A 495 -26.40 8.16 -9.52
C ARG A 495 -27.86 8.62 -9.60
N SER A 496 -28.15 9.82 -9.15
CA SER A 496 -29.51 10.41 -9.22
C SER A 496 -29.99 10.56 -10.66
N TYR A 497 -29.09 10.96 -11.56
CA TYR A 497 -29.35 11.08 -12.98
C TYR A 497 -29.76 9.75 -13.61
N VAL A 498 -29.02 8.66 -13.34
CA VAL A 498 -29.36 7.30 -13.81
C VAL A 498 -30.70 6.85 -13.25
N HIS A 499 -30.97 7.10 -11.97
CA HIS A 499 -32.26 6.73 -11.37
C HIS A 499 -33.42 7.50 -12.02
N GLU A 500 -33.30 8.80 -12.22
CA GLU A 500 -34.35 9.61 -12.84
C GLU A 500 -34.62 9.17 -14.29
N ARG A 501 -33.57 9.09 -15.11
CA ARG A 501 -33.67 8.76 -16.54
C ARG A 501 -34.13 7.33 -16.80
N SER A 502 -33.86 6.40 -15.88
CA SER A 502 -34.32 5.00 -15.98
C SER A 502 -35.66 4.73 -15.28
N GLY A 503 -36.28 5.73 -14.64
CA GLY A 503 -37.46 5.52 -13.81
C GLY A 503 -37.20 4.62 -12.58
N GLY A 504 -35.97 4.65 -12.07
CA GLY A 504 -35.49 3.87 -10.92
C GLY A 504 -35.09 2.43 -11.22
N ARG A 505 -35.16 2.02 -12.50
CA ARG A 505 -34.91 0.64 -12.93
C ARG A 505 -33.43 0.26 -12.98
N LEU A 506 -32.54 1.22 -13.24
CA LEU A 506 -31.10 0.98 -13.32
C LEU A 506 -30.37 1.48 -12.08
N GLY A 507 -29.39 0.72 -11.62
CA GLY A 507 -28.41 1.17 -10.64
C GLY A 507 -27.18 1.78 -11.27
N TYR A 508 -26.43 2.52 -10.45
CA TYR A 508 -25.19 3.17 -10.86
C TYR A 508 -24.10 2.94 -9.81
N LEU A 509 -22.95 2.45 -10.26
CA LEU A 509 -21.73 2.34 -9.46
C LEU A 509 -20.61 3.08 -10.18
N HIS A 510 -19.83 3.87 -9.44
CA HIS A 510 -18.61 4.46 -9.96
C HIS A 510 -17.38 3.86 -9.25
N VAL A 511 -16.33 3.57 -10.02
CA VAL A 511 -15.06 3.06 -9.51
C VAL A 511 -13.94 4.01 -9.94
N PRO A 512 -13.47 4.93 -9.05
CA PRO A 512 -12.53 6.02 -9.38
C PRO A 512 -11.07 5.60 -9.53
N ASP A 513 -10.71 4.46 -8.97
CA ASP A 513 -9.38 3.85 -9.04
C ASP A 513 -9.50 2.37 -8.67
N MET A 514 -8.39 1.65 -8.73
CA MET A 514 -8.30 0.24 -8.35
C MET A 514 -7.42 0.06 -7.12
N VAL A 515 -7.58 0.94 -6.12
CA VAL A 515 -6.96 0.78 -4.80
C VAL A 515 -8.03 0.82 -3.71
N GLY A 516 -7.64 1.10 -2.46
CA GLY A 516 -8.57 1.10 -1.32
C GLY A 516 -9.71 2.10 -1.44
N SER A 517 -9.49 3.26 -2.06
CA SER A 517 -10.50 4.30 -2.25
C SER A 517 -11.60 3.86 -3.20
N GLY A 518 -11.24 3.26 -4.34
CA GLY A 518 -12.19 2.70 -5.28
C GLY A 518 -12.97 1.52 -4.72
N TRP A 519 -12.30 0.64 -3.97
CA TRP A 519 -12.98 -0.46 -3.27
C TRP A 519 -14.01 0.06 -2.25
N ALA A 520 -13.64 1.06 -1.45
CA ALA A 520 -14.54 1.70 -0.50
C ALA A 520 -15.72 2.37 -1.21
N GLN A 521 -15.48 3.09 -2.32
CA GLN A 521 -16.56 3.71 -3.08
C GLN A 521 -17.55 2.67 -3.62
N LEU A 522 -17.05 1.61 -4.25
CA LEU A 522 -17.89 0.55 -4.78
C LEU A 522 -18.84 0.04 -3.69
N HIS A 523 -18.32 -0.25 -2.49
CA HIS A 523 -19.09 -0.84 -1.39
C HIS A 523 -20.04 0.13 -0.68
N ARG A 524 -19.86 1.45 -0.80
CA ARG A 524 -20.85 2.43 -0.31
C ARG A 524 -22.21 2.23 -0.98
N ASP A 525 -22.20 1.88 -2.26
CA ASP A 525 -23.40 1.85 -3.10
C ASP A 525 -23.80 0.44 -3.54
N LEU A 526 -22.86 -0.51 -3.56
CA LEU A 526 -23.00 -1.86 -4.14
C LEU A 526 -24.35 -2.50 -3.84
N ARG A 527 -24.68 -2.70 -2.56
CA ARG A 527 -25.86 -3.49 -2.15
C ARG A 527 -27.18 -2.90 -2.62
N VAL A 528 -27.28 -1.57 -2.70
CA VAL A 528 -28.51 -0.87 -3.10
C VAL A 528 -28.63 -0.87 -4.62
N GLU A 529 -27.53 -0.63 -5.31
CA GLU A 529 -27.53 -0.41 -6.74
C GLU A 529 -27.62 -1.71 -7.54
N VAL A 530 -26.98 -2.80 -7.10
CA VAL A 530 -27.10 -4.13 -7.74
C VAL A 530 -28.49 -4.77 -7.57
N ALA A 531 -29.29 -4.29 -6.59
CA ALA A 531 -30.64 -4.78 -6.33
C ALA A 531 -31.68 -4.25 -7.33
N ARG A 532 -31.31 -3.27 -8.17
CA ARG A 532 -32.15 -2.75 -9.26
C ARG A 532 -32.19 -3.72 -10.44
N GLU A 533 -32.98 -3.41 -11.46
CA GLU A 533 -33.23 -4.35 -12.57
C GLU A 533 -31.98 -4.56 -13.45
N GLY A 534 -31.26 -3.48 -13.73
CA GLY A 534 -29.97 -3.51 -14.44
C GLY A 534 -28.97 -2.57 -13.78
N LEU A 535 -27.72 -2.57 -14.26
CA LEU A 535 -26.61 -1.87 -13.63
C LEU A 535 -25.75 -1.12 -14.66
N VAL A 536 -25.48 0.15 -14.39
CA VAL A 536 -24.43 0.93 -15.07
C VAL A 536 -23.21 0.97 -14.15
N VAL A 537 -22.05 0.56 -14.66
CA VAL A 537 -20.77 0.60 -13.96
C VAL A 537 -19.86 1.59 -14.65
N ASP A 538 -19.65 2.74 -14.02
CA ASP A 538 -18.85 3.83 -14.56
C ASP A 538 -17.40 3.72 -14.05
N VAL A 539 -16.48 3.50 -14.99
CA VAL A 539 -15.03 3.40 -14.78
C VAL A 539 -14.29 4.51 -15.55
N ARG A 540 -15.00 5.58 -15.93
CA ARG A 540 -14.38 6.83 -16.39
C ARG A 540 -13.51 7.43 -15.29
N GLU A 541 -12.46 8.15 -15.69
CA GLU A 541 -11.50 8.76 -14.74
C GLU A 541 -10.76 7.76 -13.82
N ASN A 542 -10.82 6.45 -14.10
CA ASN A 542 -10.22 5.44 -13.23
C ASN A 542 -8.68 5.52 -13.26
N ARG A 543 -8.09 5.84 -12.11
CA ARG A 543 -6.64 6.08 -11.97
C ARG A 543 -5.77 4.82 -11.86
N GLY A 544 -6.34 3.62 -12.02
CA GLY A 544 -5.61 2.36 -11.94
C GLY A 544 -5.29 1.91 -10.51
N GLY A 545 -4.44 0.89 -10.37
CA GLY A 545 -4.17 0.20 -9.10
C GLY A 545 -3.93 -1.30 -9.29
N HIS A 546 -4.60 -2.15 -8.51
CA HIS A 546 -4.46 -3.62 -8.57
C HIS A 546 -5.72 -4.39 -8.10
N THR A 547 -6.85 -3.73 -7.84
CA THR A 547 -8.08 -4.36 -7.32
C THR A 547 -9.11 -4.71 -8.39
N SER A 548 -8.83 -4.52 -9.69
CA SER A 548 -9.77 -4.81 -10.79
C SER A 548 -10.33 -6.23 -10.74
N GLN A 549 -9.48 -7.23 -10.45
CA GLN A 549 -9.90 -8.62 -10.31
C GLN A 549 -10.98 -8.83 -9.24
N LEU A 550 -10.94 -8.07 -8.13
CA LEU A 550 -11.94 -8.13 -7.08
C LEU A 550 -13.24 -7.47 -7.53
N VAL A 551 -13.15 -6.35 -8.25
CA VAL A 551 -14.31 -5.66 -8.83
C VAL A 551 -15.01 -6.58 -9.84
N VAL A 552 -14.26 -7.16 -10.77
CA VAL A 552 -14.75 -8.10 -11.79
C VAL A 552 -15.39 -9.32 -11.14
N GLU A 553 -14.84 -9.86 -10.05
CA GLU A 553 -15.45 -10.97 -9.31
C GLU A 553 -16.87 -10.63 -8.84
N LYS A 554 -17.11 -9.41 -8.32
CA LYS A 554 -18.46 -8.99 -7.89
C LYS A 554 -19.40 -8.84 -9.08
N LEU A 555 -18.95 -8.19 -10.15
CA LEU A 555 -19.76 -7.91 -11.35
C LEU A 555 -20.10 -9.18 -12.13
N ALA A 556 -19.22 -10.18 -12.15
CA ALA A 556 -19.42 -11.45 -12.85
C ALA A 556 -20.37 -12.43 -12.13
N ARG A 557 -20.79 -12.13 -10.89
CA ARG A 557 -21.69 -13.01 -10.13
C ARG A 557 -23.03 -13.16 -10.85
N ARG A 558 -23.54 -14.39 -10.85
CA ARG A 558 -24.85 -14.72 -11.44
C ARG A 558 -25.79 -15.26 -10.38
N ILE A 559 -26.95 -14.63 -10.22
CA ILE A 559 -28.00 -15.14 -9.34
C ILE A 559 -28.44 -16.53 -9.81
N VAL A 560 -28.33 -17.54 -8.95
CA VAL A 560 -28.78 -18.93 -9.20
C VAL A 560 -29.82 -19.41 -8.18
N GLY A 561 -30.05 -18.65 -7.10
CA GLY A 561 -30.98 -19.02 -6.05
C GLY A 561 -31.50 -17.81 -5.28
N TRP A 562 -32.53 -18.03 -4.47
CA TRP A 562 -33.18 -17.01 -3.66
C TRP A 562 -33.55 -17.61 -2.31
N ASP A 563 -33.35 -16.85 -1.23
CA ASP A 563 -33.90 -17.14 0.09
C ASP A 563 -35.15 -16.29 0.31
N LEU A 564 -36.24 -16.91 0.77
CA LEU A 564 -37.55 -16.29 0.97
C LEU A 564 -37.94 -16.35 2.46
N PRO A 565 -37.30 -15.54 3.31
CA PRO A 565 -37.61 -15.51 4.73
C PRO A 565 -39.02 -14.99 5.03
N ARG A 566 -39.70 -15.65 5.97
CA ARG A 566 -41.04 -15.21 6.44
C ARG A 566 -40.95 -13.80 7.04
N GLY A 567 -41.76 -12.88 6.52
CA GLY A 567 -41.87 -11.51 7.04
C GLY A 567 -40.75 -10.57 6.59
N MET A 568 -39.91 -11.00 5.66
CA MET A 568 -38.79 -10.20 5.11
C MET A 568 -38.82 -10.26 3.58
N ARG A 569 -38.09 -9.36 2.92
CA ARG A 569 -37.95 -9.39 1.46
C ARG A 569 -37.06 -10.58 1.06
N PRO A 570 -37.29 -11.20 -0.12
CA PRO A 570 -36.39 -12.21 -0.65
C PRO A 570 -34.97 -11.65 -0.87
N SER A 571 -33.95 -12.48 -0.67
CA SER A 571 -32.56 -12.16 -0.97
C SER A 571 -32.01 -13.13 -2.02
N SER A 572 -31.11 -12.66 -2.89
CA SER A 572 -30.48 -13.48 -3.93
C SER A 572 -29.31 -14.30 -3.39
N TYR A 573 -29.02 -15.40 -4.10
CA TYR A 573 -27.82 -16.21 -3.95
C TYR A 573 -27.08 -16.32 -5.30
N PRO A 574 -25.79 -15.92 -5.39
CA PRO A 574 -25.04 -15.19 -4.36
C PRO A 574 -25.63 -13.80 -4.05
N GLN A 575 -25.33 -13.28 -2.86
CA GLN A 575 -25.63 -11.89 -2.51
C GLN A 575 -24.82 -10.92 -3.39
N ASP A 576 -25.33 -9.70 -3.54
CA ASP A 576 -24.73 -8.61 -4.31
C ASP A 576 -24.47 -8.90 -5.80
N ALA A 577 -25.05 -9.97 -6.34
CA ALA A 577 -25.01 -10.29 -7.76
C ALA A 577 -25.97 -9.37 -8.54
N PRO A 578 -25.56 -8.78 -9.68
CA PRO A 578 -26.46 -8.06 -10.57
C PRO A 578 -27.68 -8.89 -10.97
N ARG A 579 -28.88 -8.29 -10.94
CA ARG A 579 -30.12 -9.00 -11.28
C ARG A 579 -30.35 -9.14 -12.78
N GLY A 580 -29.86 -8.20 -13.57
CA GLY A 580 -30.03 -8.13 -15.01
C GLY A 580 -28.77 -7.63 -15.72
N PRO A 581 -28.89 -7.03 -16.91
CA PRO A 581 -27.77 -6.57 -17.72
C PRO A 581 -26.87 -5.56 -16.98
N VAL A 582 -25.57 -5.68 -17.22
CA VAL A 582 -24.54 -4.73 -16.80
C VAL A 582 -24.06 -3.98 -18.04
N VAL A 583 -23.88 -2.68 -17.96
CA VAL A 583 -23.25 -1.84 -19.00
C VAL A 583 -22.14 -1.04 -18.36
N ALA A 584 -20.92 -1.15 -18.89
CA ALA A 584 -19.77 -0.40 -18.41
C ALA A 584 -19.63 0.92 -19.17
N VAL A 585 -19.11 1.95 -18.50
CA VAL A 585 -18.79 3.26 -19.12
C VAL A 585 -17.32 3.57 -18.91
N ALA A 586 -16.60 3.88 -19.98
CA ALA A 586 -15.16 4.17 -19.93
C ALA A 586 -14.79 5.38 -20.77
N ASN A 587 -13.64 6.00 -20.47
CA ASN A 587 -13.07 7.07 -21.26
C ASN A 587 -11.54 7.01 -21.27
N GLU A 588 -10.93 7.95 -21.98
CA GLU A 588 -9.47 8.08 -22.15
C GLU A 588 -8.69 8.29 -20.84
N PHE A 589 -9.37 8.61 -19.74
CA PHE A 589 -8.78 8.79 -18.40
C PHE A 589 -8.86 7.53 -17.54
N SER A 590 -9.52 6.47 -18.01
CA SER A 590 -9.45 5.13 -17.42
C SER A 590 -8.12 4.50 -17.84
N GLY A 591 -7.23 4.19 -16.91
CA GLY A 591 -5.88 3.71 -17.25
C GLY A 591 -5.29 2.70 -16.27
N SER A 592 -4.27 1.97 -16.72
CA SER A 592 -3.58 0.95 -15.92
C SER A 592 -4.53 -0.18 -15.55
N ASP A 593 -4.75 -0.45 -14.28
CA ASP A 593 -5.76 -1.43 -13.88
C ASP A 593 -7.20 -1.01 -14.27
N GLY A 594 -7.40 0.27 -14.63
CA GLY A 594 -8.58 0.80 -15.32
C GLY A 594 -8.71 0.34 -16.78
N ASP A 595 -7.60 0.14 -17.50
CA ASP A 595 -7.62 -0.56 -18.80
C ASP A 595 -7.99 -2.04 -18.60
N ILE A 596 -7.39 -2.68 -17.59
CA ILE A 596 -7.55 -4.11 -17.31
C ILE A 596 -9.01 -4.45 -16.96
N VAL A 597 -9.69 -3.66 -16.11
CA VAL A 597 -11.10 -3.93 -15.78
C VAL A 597 -12.01 -3.89 -17.01
N ASN A 598 -11.79 -2.93 -17.92
CA ASN A 598 -12.59 -2.79 -19.14
C ASN A 598 -12.36 -3.97 -20.08
N ALA A 599 -11.10 -4.37 -20.27
CA ALA A 599 -10.77 -5.55 -21.05
C ALA A 599 -11.36 -6.82 -20.45
N ALA A 600 -11.31 -6.99 -19.13
CA ALA A 600 -11.84 -8.15 -18.41
C ALA A 600 -13.37 -8.23 -18.50
N ILE A 601 -14.09 -7.11 -18.38
CA ILE A 601 -15.55 -7.04 -18.57
C ILE A 601 -15.95 -7.58 -19.94
N LYS A 602 -15.23 -7.17 -20.99
CA LYS A 602 -15.45 -7.63 -22.36
C LYS A 602 -15.08 -9.11 -22.54
N ALA A 603 -13.89 -9.51 -22.06
CA ALA A 603 -13.40 -10.89 -22.18
C ALA A 603 -14.30 -11.93 -21.49
N LEU A 604 -14.89 -11.56 -20.34
CA LEU A 604 -15.81 -12.41 -19.59
C LEU A 604 -17.27 -12.32 -20.08
N GLY A 605 -17.57 -11.42 -21.03
CA GLY A 605 -18.92 -11.21 -21.53
C GLY A 605 -19.89 -10.68 -20.47
N ILE A 606 -19.41 -9.87 -19.52
CA ILE A 606 -20.24 -9.30 -18.45
C ILE A 606 -21.24 -8.30 -19.02
N GLY A 607 -20.81 -7.48 -19.97
CA GLY A 607 -21.62 -6.43 -20.59
C GLY A 607 -20.82 -5.61 -21.61
N PRO A 608 -21.49 -4.80 -22.44
CA PRO A 608 -20.81 -3.90 -23.36
C PRO A 608 -20.15 -2.73 -22.62
N VAL A 609 -19.06 -2.22 -23.19
CA VAL A 609 -18.40 -0.98 -22.77
C VAL A 609 -18.85 0.17 -23.69
N VAL A 610 -19.33 1.27 -23.10
CA VAL A 610 -19.76 2.50 -23.79
C VAL A 610 -18.78 3.62 -23.47
N GLY A 611 -18.47 4.48 -24.45
CA GLY A 611 -17.70 5.70 -24.23
C GLY A 611 -16.53 5.85 -25.20
N THR A 612 -15.33 6.09 -24.70
CA THR A 612 -14.12 6.28 -25.54
C THR A 612 -13.03 5.27 -25.17
N ARG A 613 -12.08 5.08 -26.10
CA ARG A 613 -10.90 4.23 -25.89
C ARG A 613 -10.14 4.68 -24.64
N THR A 614 -9.76 3.72 -23.80
CA THR A 614 -9.02 3.94 -22.55
C THR A 614 -7.56 4.35 -22.79
N TRP A 615 -6.83 4.67 -21.72
CA TRP A 615 -5.48 5.24 -21.77
C TRP A 615 -4.45 4.34 -22.48
N GLY A 616 -4.48 3.03 -22.20
CA GLY A 616 -3.60 2.05 -22.84
C GLY A 616 -2.23 1.91 -22.24
N GLY A 617 -2.13 1.85 -20.92
CA GLY A 617 -0.85 1.53 -20.26
C GLY A 617 -1.01 0.33 -19.35
N VAL A 618 -0.41 -0.82 -19.64
CA VAL A 618 -0.58 -2.06 -18.84
C VAL A 618 0.74 -2.80 -18.55
N ILE A 619 1.87 -2.10 -18.61
CA ILE A 619 3.13 -2.63 -18.10
C ILE A 619 3.33 -2.14 -16.66
N GLY A 620 3.05 -3.00 -15.69
CA GLY A 620 3.07 -2.66 -14.26
C GLY A 620 4.46 -2.36 -13.70
N ILE A 621 4.49 -1.84 -12.47
CA ILE A 621 5.67 -1.38 -11.72
C ILE A 621 5.63 -1.88 -10.26
N ASP A 622 6.78 -1.88 -9.56
CA ASP A 622 6.89 -2.26 -8.14
C ASP A 622 7.28 -1.10 -7.19
N SER A 623 7.55 0.09 -7.74
CA SER A 623 7.95 1.30 -7.01
C SER A 623 9.12 1.12 -6.02
N ARG A 624 10.04 0.19 -6.31
CA ARG A 624 11.14 -0.18 -5.39
C ARG A 624 12.38 0.70 -5.44
N TYR A 625 12.51 1.58 -6.44
CA TYR A 625 13.79 2.20 -6.78
C TYR A 625 13.81 3.70 -6.48
N ARG A 626 14.76 4.12 -5.63
CA ARG A 626 15.02 5.52 -5.35
C ARG A 626 16.45 5.88 -5.70
N LEU A 627 16.64 7.07 -6.24
CA LEU A 627 17.93 7.69 -6.44
C LEU A 627 18.46 8.23 -5.11
N VAL A 628 19.73 8.67 -5.08
CA VAL A 628 20.44 9.05 -3.85
C VAL A 628 19.78 10.20 -3.06
N ASP A 629 19.02 11.05 -3.74
CA ASP A 629 18.25 12.16 -3.18
C ASP A 629 16.84 11.76 -2.69
N GLY A 630 16.41 10.53 -2.95
CA GLY A 630 15.07 10.02 -2.64
C GLY A 630 14.08 10.02 -3.81
N THR A 631 14.45 10.55 -4.98
CA THR A 631 13.63 10.55 -6.20
C THR A 631 13.25 9.13 -6.57
N LEU A 632 11.95 8.85 -6.63
CA LEU A 632 11.41 7.57 -7.08
C LEU A 632 11.47 7.51 -8.60
N VAL A 633 12.04 6.43 -9.13
CA VAL A 633 12.00 6.11 -10.57
C VAL A 633 11.30 4.77 -10.75
N THR A 634 10.42 4.66 -11.74
CA THR A 634 9.66 3.43 -11.99
C THR A 634 10.06 2.79 -13.31
N GLN A 635 10.14 1.46 -13.33
CA GLN A 635 10.54 0.70 -14.50
C GLN A 635 9.38 -0.18 -14.93
N PRO A 636 8.87 -0.01 -16.16
CA PRO A 636 7.82 -0.85 -16.69
C PRO A 636 8.34 -2.29 -16.80
N LYS A 637 7.91 -3.14 -15.87
CA LYS A 637 8.51 -4.47 -15.62
C LYS A 637 7.51 -5.59 -15.80
N TYR A 638 6.28 -5.39 -15.35
CA TYR A 638 5.27 -6.45 -15.25
C TYR A 638 4.29 -6.34 -16.41
N ALA A 639 4.67 -6.88 -17.57
CA ALA A 639 3.83 -6.85 -18.76
C ALA A 639 2.56 -7.67 -18.59
N PHE A 640 1.42 -7.10 -18.97
CA PHE A 640 0.12 -7.75 -18.86
C PHE A 640 -0.35 -8.28 -20.23
N TRP A 641 -0.72 -9.55 -20.28
CA TRP A 641 -1.34 -10.20 -21.44
C TRP A 641 -2.80 -10.51 -21.14
N LEU A 642 -3.70 -10.20 -22.06
CA LEU A 642 -5.13 -10.42 -21.90
C LEU A 642 -5.71 -11.24 -23.05
N GLU A 643 -6.61 -12.17 -22.73
CA GLU A 643 -7.34 -12.92 -23.75
C GLU A 643 -8.13 -11.97 -24.65
N GLY A 644 -8.08 -12.19 -25.97
CA GLY A 644 -8.69 -11.32 -26.97
C GLY A 644 -7.83 -10.12 -27.39
N TYR A 645 -6.91 -9.66 -26.54
CA TYR A 645 -6.05 -8.49 -26.82
C TYR A 645 -4.57 -8.84 -27.00
N GLY A 646 -4.15 -9.98 -26.45
CA GLY A 646 -2.75 -10.33 -26.32
C GLY A 646 -1.99 -9.30 -25.49
N TRP A 647 -0.87 -8.81 -26.02
CA TRP A 647 -0.09 -7.70 -25.43
C TRP A 647 -0.55 -6.32 -25.91
N GLY A 648 -1.57 -6.26 -26.77
CA GLY A 648 -1.94 -5.07 -27.55
C GLY A 648 -2.73 -4.00 -26.80
N VAL A 649 -2.99 -4.17 -25.50
CA VAL A 649 -3.58 -3.10 -24.68
C VAL A 649 -2.54 -2.00 -24.42
N GLU A 650 -1.28 -2.37 -24.22
CA GLU A 650 -0.19 -1.42 -24.05
C GLU A 650 -0.03 -0.54 -25.30
N ASN A 651 0.06 0.77 -25.09
CA ASN A 651 0.16 1.82 -26.09
C ASN A 651 -1.03 1.90 -27.07
N HIS A 652 -2.18 1.31 -26.70
CA HIS A 652 -3.43 1.41 -27.47
C HIS A 652 -4.64 1.69 -26.59
N GLY A 653 -4.88 0.88 -25.55
CA GLY A 653 -6.08 0.92 -24.72
C GLY A 653 -7.11 -0.14 -25.09
N VAL A 654 -8.33 0.04 -24.57
CA VAL A 654 -9.48 -0.83 -24.80
C VAL A 654 -10.51 -0.02 -25.56
N ASP A 655 -10.78 -0.42 -26.82
CA ASP A 655 -11.84 0.19 -27.61
C ASP A 655 -13.22 -0.16 -27.01
N PRO A 656 -14.14 0.81 -26.90
CA PRO A 656 -15.51 0.56 -26.45
C PRO A 656 -16.27 -0.26 -27.49
N ASP A 657 -17.30 -0.98 -27.07
CA ASP A 657 -18.24 -1.64 -27.99
C ASP A 657 -19.16 -0.62 -28.67
N ILE A 658 -19.44 0.50 -27.99
CA ILE A 658 -20.22 1.62 -28.49
C ILE A 658 -19.42 2.91 -28.24
N GLU A 659 -18.85 3.47 -29.30
CA GLU A 659 -18.09 4.71 -29.22
C GLU A 659 -19.02 5.93 -29.08
N VAL A 660 -18.82 6.70 -28.01
CA VAL A 660 -19.52 7.94 -27.71
C VAL A 660 -18.53 8.95 -27.14
N VAL A 661 -18.31 10.03 -27.91
CA VAL A 661 -17.39 11.11 -27.52
C VAL A 661 -18.12 12.16 -26.70
N GLN A 662 -17.52 12.57 -25.58
CA GLN A 662 -17.94 13.73 -24.81
C GLN A 662 -17.38 15.01 -25.45
N ALA A 663 -18.20 15.78 -26.16
CA ALA A 663 -17.72 16.98 -26.86
C ALA A 663 -17.70 18.23 -25.95
N PRO A 664 -16.89 19.26 -26.26
CA PRO A 664 -16.84 20.50 -25.46
C PRO A 664 -18.21 21.17 -25.26
N GLN A 665 -19.08 21.16 -26.29
CA GLN A 665 -20.43 21.70 -26.18
C GLN A 665 -21.38 20.88 -25.30
N ASP A 666 -21.07 19.62 -25.03
CA ASP A 666 -21.82 18.79 -24.09
C ASP A 666 -21.47 19.19 -22.66
N HIS A 667 -20.18 19.36 -22.35
CA HIS A 667 -19.76 19.93 -21.06
C HIS A 667 -20.36 21.31 -20.81
N ALA A 668 -20.28 22.22 -21.78
CA ALA A 668 -20.84 23.58 -21.65
C ALA A 668 -22.36 23.59 -21.42
N ALA A 669 -23.06 22.55 -21.88
CA ALA A 669 -24.51 22.41 -21.73
C ALA A 669 -24.92 21.46 -20.58
N GLY A 670 -23.96 20.94 -19.79
CA GLY A 670 -24.22 19.98 -18.72
C GLY A 670 -24.79 18.63 -19.19
N ARG A 671 -24.50 18.23 -20.44
CA ARG A 671 -24.92 16.94 -21.00
C ARG A 671 -23.85 15.87 -20.81
N ASP A 672 -24.29 14.63 -20.64
CA ASP A 672 -23.45 13.44 -20.50
C ASP A 672 -23.91 12.36 -21.51
N PRO A 673 -23.60 12.54 -22.82
CA PRO A 673 -23.97 11.58 -23.87
C PRO A 673 -23.49 10.15 -23.60
N GLN A 674 -22.34 9.96 -22.95
CA GLN A 674 -21.82 8.63 -22.63
C GLN A 674 -22.75 7.92 -21.63
N LEU A 675 -23.15 8.60 -20.56
CA LEU A 675 -24.05 8.04 -19.57
C LEU A 675 -25.47 7.86 -20.12
N ASP A 676 -25.96 8.81 -20.93
CA ASP A 676 -27.24 8.69 -21.62
C ASP A 676 -27.30 7.45 -22.53
N GLU A 677 -26.23 7.19 -23.28
CA GLU A 677 -26.14 6.00 -24.13
C GLU A 677 -26.04 4.70 -23.32
N ALA A 678 -25.30 4.71 -22.21
CA ALA A 678 -25.22 3.56 -21.31
C ALA A 678 -26.59 3.21 -20.69
N ILE A 679 -27.34 4.22 -20.25
CA ILE A 679 -28.72 4.07 -19.76
C ILE A 679 -29.61 3.48 -20.85
N ARG A 680 -29.56 4.03 -22.07
CA ARG A 680 -30.35 3.55 -23.21
C ARG A 680 -30.03 2.09 -23.53
N THR A 681 -28.75 1.74 -23.55
CA THR A 681 -28.26 0.39 -23.84
C THR A 681 -28.71 -0.60 -22.77
N ALA A 682 -28.58 -0.25 -21.48
CA ALA A 682 -29.01 -1.11 -20.38
C ALA A 682 -30.53 -1.31 -20.36
N LEU A 683 -31.33 -0.28 -20.64
CA LEU A 683 -32.79 -0.40 -20.73
C LEU A 683 -33.22 -1.28 -21.91
N ALA A 684 -32.57 -1.15 -23.08
CA ALA A 684 -32.84 -2.01 -24.22
C ALA A 684 -32.49 -3.48 -23.93
N ALA A 685 -31.32 -3.73 -23.31
CA ALA A 685 -30.92 -5.07 -22.90
C ALA A 685 -31.90 -5.70 -21.88
N LEU A 686 -32.53 -4.89 -21.02
CA LEU A 686 -33.55 -5.35 -20.08
C LEU A 686 -34.85 -5.80 -20.75
N GLU A 687 -35.18 -5.29 -21.94
CA GLU A 687 -36.34 -5.76 -22.71
C GLU A 687 -36.10 -7.16 -23.29
N GLU A 688 -34.86 -7.46 -23.67
CA GLU A 688 -34.46 -8.77 -24.19
C GLU A 688 -34.19 -9.79 -23.08
N THR A 689 -33.50 -9.37 -22.02
CA THR A 689 -33.14 -10.19 -20.87
C THR A 689 -33.61 -9.52 -19.58
N PRO A 690 -34.86 -9.79 -19.15
CA PRO A 690 -35.40 -9.20 -17.94
C PRO A 690 -34.61 -9.56 -16.69
N ALA A 691 -34.61 -8.65 -15.73
CA ALA A 691 -33.99 -8.87 -14.43
C ALA A 691 -34.58 -10.09 -13.72
N LYS A 692 -33.73 -10.88 -13.05
CA LYS A 692 -34.18 -12.02 -12.25
C LYS A 692 -35.05 -11.53 -11.10
N THR A 693 -36.14 -12.26 -10.84
CA THR A 693 -37.14 -11.99 -9.79
C THR A 693 -37.34 -13.23 -8.89
N PRO A 694 -37.84 -13.07 -7.65
CA PRO A 694 -38.07 -14.20 -6.78
C PRO A 694 -39.18 -15.06 -7.37
N PRO A 695 -39.10 -16.39 -7.21
CA PRO A 695 -40.29 -17.21 -7.40
C PRO A 695 -41.33 -16.90 -6.30
N SER A 696 -42.60 -17.20 -6.56
CA SER A 696 -43.61 -17.29 -5.51
C SER A 696 -43.38 -18.53 -4.65
N LEU A 697 -43.83 -18.50 -3.39
CA LEU A 697 -43.87 -19.71 -2.57
C LEU A 697 -44.81 -20.76 -3.21
N PRO A 698 -44.49 -22.06 -3.10
CA PRO A 698 -45.38 -23.11 -3.58
C PRO A 698 -46.67 -23.14 -2.77
N GLU A 699 -47.75 -23.63 -3.39
CA GLU A 699 -49.00 -23.92 -2.70
C GLU A 699 -48.79 -24.89 -1.52
N PRO A 700 -49.58 -24.78 -0.43
CA PRO A 700 -49.52 -25.71 0.69
C PRO A 700 -49.67 -27.16 0.21
N ARG A 701 -48.81 -28.07 0.70
CA ARG A 701 -49.04 -29.51 0.52
C ARG A 701 -50.18 -29.92 1.46
N GLY A 702 -51.30 -30.34 0.88
CA GLY A 702 -52.51 -30.76 1.61
C GLY A 702 -52.36 -32.02 2.43
#